data_AF-A0A2S7P957-F1
#
_entry.id   AF-A0A2S7P957-F1
#
_cell.length_a   1.000
_cell.length_b   1.000
_cell.length_c   1.000
_cell.angle_alpha   90.00
_cell.angle_beta   90.00
_cell.angle_gamma   90.00
#
_symmetry.space_group_name_H-M   'P 1'
#
loop_
_entity.id
_entity.type
_entity.pdbx_description
1 polymer ?
#
loop_
_entity_poly.entity_id
_entity_poly.type
_entity_poly.pdbx_seq_one_letter_code
_entity_poly.pdbx_strand_id
1 'polypeptide(L)'
;MTDWVLPPPPNPSSDAGLSARRFSNDPGHSPPSPNSLDVFTLTPVTALKLLCAGIEALVQITGDIPPTPPTAMTPMPNMKGMQEEKEKIRRSGSFTNLAGYRQQPSAQDVVDGVNLRQRPMETHINRPAEPYIIVGENAEPLNVQHSAITRKFYSKQPPPISLEDYLMRIHKFCPMSTAVYLATSSYIHRVAVDERVIPVTRRNSHRLILAGLRVAMKALEDQSYAHARFAKVGGVSEQELSRLEINFCFLTNFEFKTSKEALLQHAINLREVSSLQGSVNFVPRMDLFTSTLRPRRISSEVRYFLCAKPIDCSASTRYYANTSHKFALHDYKMAAGQDILSGKYPAKQHAKRVVEYLKSKHPDATGVLYLESQKTTMIEDNDEAAPFRQRRFFYYLTGCPLPDSYFTYDIASEKSTLFIPPIDADSVIWSGLPTSPEEALSLYDVDAVLTTDVINAHLAEPNRTKVWAIAPQISTHITFLEFPEKDFILLKEAIEECRVQKDEYEVELIRKANAISTIAHTAVLKNVKSAKNERELEGLFIKECIANGAREQAYHSIVASGEAAATLHYMKNSEGLEGKLNLLLDAGGEYNCYASDITRTFPISGSFTSESLSIYNIVLKMQLQCIDMLKAGVQWEDVHILAHKIAIEGLLELGILKGDAEEILKARTSVAFFPHGLGHYLGMDTHDTGGHPNYDDEDRIFRYLRVRGQLPEGSVVTVEPGVYFCRFIIEPYLKDPAHSKYIDADVLEKYWPVGGVRIEDNILITKDGYDNLTTTVKDVDEMLKIINSA
;
A
#
# COMPACT_ATOMS: atom_id res chain seq x y z
N MET A 1 -53.91 -33.37 -1.72
CA MET A 1 -54.32 -32.18 -2.51
C MET A 1 -53.91 -30.98 -1.67
N THR A 2 -52.94 -30.15 -2.01
CA THR A 2 -52.31 -29.79 -3.29
C THR A 2 -50.85 -29.39 -3.01
N ASP A 3 -49.90 -29.91 -3.79
CA ASP A 3 -48.49 -29.56 -3.70
C ASP A 3 -48.28 -28.11 -4.18
N TRP A 4 -47.76 -27.26 -3.29
CA TRP A 4 -47.35 -25.92 -3.66
C TRP A 4 -45.93 -25.96 -4.22
N VAL A 5 -45.83 -26.00 -5.55
CA VAL A 5 -44.58 -25.77 -6.28
C VAL A 5 -44.43 -24.25 -6.46
N LEU A 6 -43.35 -23.69 -5.92
CA LEU A 6 -43.01 -22.28 -6.18
C LEU A 6 -42.74 -22.09 -7.68
N PRO A 7 -43.25 -21.01 -8.30
CA PRO A 7 -43.00 -20.74 -9.70
C PRO A 7 -41.50 -20.53 -9.94
N PRO A 8 -40.99 -20.90 -11.13
CA PRO A 8 -39.61 -20.62 -11.48
C PRO A 8 -39.36 -19.10 -11.47
N PRO A 9 -38.11 -18.67 -11.15
CA PRO A 9 -37.77 -17.25 -11.18
C PRO A 9 -38.11 -16.66 -12.55
N PRO A 10 -38.65 -15.42 -12.59
CA PRO A 10 -39.01 -14.79 -13.85
C PRO A 10 -37.77 -14.70 -14.74
N ASN A 11 -37.90 -15.09 -16.00
CA ASN A 11 -36.87 -14.93 -17.01
C ASN A 11 -37.21 -13.68 -17.84
N PRO A 12 -36.59 -12.52 -17.55
CA PRO A 12 -36.93 -11.25 -18.22
C PRO A 12 -36.68 -11.32 -19.72
N SER A 13 -35.73 -12.14 -20.17
CA SER A 13 -35.40 -12.29 -21.60
C SER A 13 -36.47 -13.00 -22.43
N SER A 14 -37.47 -13.62 -21.78
CA SER A 14 -38.58 -14.33 -22.42
C SER A 14 -39.93 -13.59 -22.32
N ASP A 15 -39.94 -12.37 -21.78
CA ASP A 15 -41.15 -11.55 -21.71
C ASP A 15 -41.56 -11.06 -23.12
N ALA A 16 -42.77 -11.43 -23.56
CA ALA A 16 -43.30 -11.06 -24.87
C ALA A 16 -43.51 -9.54 -25.04
N GLY A 17 -43.53 -8.77 -23.94
CA GLY A 17 -43.60 -7.30 -23.95
C GLY A 17 -42.26 -6.61 -24.27
N LEU A 18 -41.14 -7.32 -24.20
CA LEU A 18 -39.79 -6.80 -24.46
C LEU A 18 -39.34 -7.00 -25.91
N SER A 19 -40.25 -6.79 -26.87
CA SER A 19 -39.82 -6.73 -28.28
C SER A 19 -38.93 -5.51 -28.46
N ALA A 20 -37.64 -5.71 -28.72
CA ALA A 20 -36.73 -4.65 -29.11
C ALA A 20 -37.37 -3.87 -30.27
N ARG A 21 -37.68 -2.58 -30.04
CA ARG A 21 -38.15 -1.70 -31.11
C ARG A 21 -37.17 -1.82 -32.26
N ARG A 22 -37.64 -2.24 -33.42
CA ARG A 22 -36.85 -2.20 -34.66
C ARG A 22 -36.44 -0.75 -34.86
N PHE A 23 -35.17 -0.42 -34.63
CA PHE A 23 -34.61 0.84 -35.06
C PHE A 23 -34.83 0.92 -36.56
N SER A 24 -35.63 1.91 -36.99
CA SER A 24 -35.93 2.17 -38.40
C SER A 24 -34.62 2.40 -39.15
N ASN A 25 -34.48 1.76 -40.31
CA ASN A 25 -33.44 2.10 -41.28
C ASN A 25 -33.64 3.56 -41.69
N ASP A 26 -32.88 4.48 -41.12
CA ASP A 26 -32.91 5.89 -41.50
C ASP A 26 -31.86 6.12 -42.61
N PRO A 27 -32.27 6.55 -43.82
CA PRO A 27 -31.35 6.81 -44.92
C PRO A 27 -30.64 8.15 -44.68
N GLY A 28 -29.32 8.10 -44.58
CA GLY A 28 -28.39 9.21 -44.39
C GLY A 28 -28.95 10.62 -44.60
N HIS A 29 -29.04 11.37 -43.51
CA HIS A 29 -29.16 12.83 -43.56
C HIS A 29 -27.81 13.46 -43.22
N SER A 30 -27.48 14.51 -43.96
CA SER A 30 -26.28 15.33 -43.81
C SER A 30 -26.13 15.82 -42.36
N PRO A 31 -24.89 15.96 -41.85
CA PRO A 31 -24.66 16.34 -40.45
C PRO A 31 -25.27 17.71 -40.14
N PRO A 32 -25.90 17.89 -38.96
CA PRO A 32 -26.49 19.16 -38.56
C PRO A 32 -25.41 20.23 -38.28
N SER A 33 -25.82 21.50 -38.34
CA SER A 33 -24.95 22.70 -38.26
C SER A 33 -24.15 22.84 -36.93
N PRO A 34 -23.07 23.65 -36.91
CA PRO A 34 -21.95 23.51 -35.96
C PRO A 34 -22.20 23.77 -34.45
N ASN A 35 -23.35 24.30 -34.02
CA ASN A 35 -23.47 24.96 -32.71
C ASN A 35 -24.48 24.38 -31.69
N SER A 36 -24.87 23.10 -31.77
CA SER A 36 -25.54 22.45 -30.63
C SER A 36 -25.31 20.94 -30.65
N LEU A 37 -24.55 20.41 -29.69
CA LEU A 37 -24.39 18.97 -29.49
C LEU A 37 -25.17 18.57 -28.24
N ASP A 38 -26.27 17.84 -28.43
CA ASP A 38 -26.92 17.09 -27.37
C ASP A 38 -26.65 15.60 -27.60
N VAL A 39 -26.04 14.92 -26.62
CA VAL A 39 -25.73 13.47 -26.66
C VAL A 39 -26.98 12.62 -26.89
N PHE A 40 -28.18 13.11 -26.55
CA PHE A 40 -29.44 12.43 -26.85
C PHE A 40 -29.87 12.52 -28.32
N THR A 41 -29.23 13.39 -29.13
CA THR A 41 -29.50 13.56 -30.56
C THR A 41 -28.42 12.94 -31.46
N LEU A 42 -27.29 12.51 -30.88
CA LEU A 42 -26.21 11.85 -31.62
C LEU A 42 -26.65 10.43 -31.99
N THR A 43 -26.78 10.17 -33.29
CA THR A 43 -27.18 8.84 -33.75
C THR A 43 -26.08 7.80 -33.46
N PRO A 44 -26.44 6.54 -33.16
CA PRO A 44 -25.45 5.48 -32.94
C PRO A 44 -24.45 5.31 -34.09
N VAL A 45 -24.89 5.52 -35.33
CA VAL A 45 -24.03 5.48 -36.53
C VAL A 45 -23.02 6.63 -36.51
N THR A 46 -23.39 7.81 -36.03
CA THR A 46 -22.46 8.94 -35.89
C THR A 46 -21.42 8.67 -34.81
N ALA A 47 -21.82 8.13 -33.65
CA ALA A 47 -20.90 7.72 -32.59
C ALA A 47 -19.95 6.60 -33.04
N LEU A 48 -20.45 5.65 -33.83
CA LEU A 48 -19.64 4.60 -34.45
C LEU A 48 -18.58 5.18 -35.38
N LYS A 49 -18.94 6.17 -36.21
CA LYS A 49 -17.98 6.85 -37.09
C LYS A 49 -16.93 7.63 -36.31
N LEU A 50 -17.30 8.26 -35.20
CA LEU A 50 -16.34 8.91 -34.30
C LEU A 50 -15.37 7.90 -33.66
N LEU A 51 -15.88 6.75 -33.20
CA LEU A 51 -15.04 5.64 -32.73
C LEU A 51 -14.08 5.19 -33.85
N CYS A 52 -14.58 4.98 -35.06
CA CYS A 52 -13.76 4.57 -36.20
C CYS A 52 -12.62 5.56 -36.48
N ALA A 53 -12.96 6.84 -36.62
CA ALA A 53 -11.99 7.90 -36.89
C ALA A 53 -10.94 8.02 -35.79
N GLY A 54 -11.35 7.92 -34.51
CA GLY A 54 -10.43 7.95 -33.37
C GLY A 54 -9.44 6.78 -33.38
N ILE A 55 -9.92 5.56 -33.66
CA ILE A 55 -9.02 4.39 -33.75
C ILE A 55 -8.13 4.47 -34.98
N GLU A 56 -8.61 4.95 -36.12
CA GLU A 56 -7.80 5.13 -37.33
C GLU A 56 -6.69 6.16 -37.12
N ALA A 57 -6.97 7.26 -36.40
CA ALA A 57 -5.95 8.24 -36.02
C ALA A 57 -4.85 7.59 -35.16
N LEU A 58 -5.23 6.77 -34.17
CA LEU A 58 -4.25 6.03 -33.35
C LEU A 58 -3.41 5.04 -34.18
N VAL A 59 -4.03 4.34 -35.14
CA VAL A 59 -3.32 3.44 -36.06
C VAL A 59 -2.34 4.19 -36.96
N GLN A 60 -2.71 5.38 -37.45
CA GLN A 60 -1.84 6.22 -38.28
C GLN A 60 -0.64 6.74 -37.48
N ILE A 61 -0.87 7.21 -36.24
CA ILE A 61 0.19 7.69 -35.35
C ILE A 61 1.16 6.57 -34.99
N THR A 62 0.65 5.38 -34.71
CA THR A 62 1.46 4.24 -34.25
C THR A 62 2.26 3.59 -35.39
N GLY A 63 1.71 3.55 -36.61
CA GLY A 63 2.30 2.83 -37.74
C GLY A 63 2.21 1.29 -37.63
N ASP A 64 2.87 0.59 -38.55
CA ASP A 64 2.95 -0.88 -38.55
C ASP A 64 4.16 -1.37 -37.73
N ILE A 65 4.00 -1.43 -36.40
CA ILE A 65 5.00 -2.01 -35.50
C ILE A 65 4.80 -3.53 -35.44
N PRO A 66 5.79 -4.37 -35.82
CA PRO A 66 5.71 -5.82 -35.63
C PRO A 66 5.73 -6.17 -34.13
N PRO A 67 5.05 -7.24 -33.70
CA PRO A 67 5.09 -7.66 -32.30
C PRO A 67 6.53 -7.96 -31.87
N THR A 68 6.93 -7.45 -30.70
CA THR A 68 8.26 -7.69 -30.10
C THR A 68 8.55 -9.20 -30.02
N PRO A 69 9.74 -9.68 -30.44
CA PRO A 69 10.09 -11.09 -30.37
C PRO A 69 10.04 -11.63 -28.93
N PRO A 70 9.75 -12.93 -28.73
CA PRO A 70 9.71 -13.50 -27.40
C PRO A 70 11.11 -13.52 -26.76
N THR A 71 11.20 -13.11 -25.50
CA THR A 71 12.30 -13.51 -24.61
C THR A 71 12.28 -15.04 -24.50
N ALA A 72 13.44 -15.68 -24.67
CA ALA A 72 13.54 -17.15 -24.60
C ALA A 72 13.03 -17.64 -23.24
N MET A 73 11.94 -18.41 -23.24
CA MET A 73 11.41 -19.02 -22.03
C MET A 73 12.24 -20.26 -21.68
N THR A 74 12.71 -20.34 -20.44
CA THR A 74 13.15 -21.58 -19.80
C THR A 74 11.99 -22.61 -19.85
N PRO A 75 12.25 -23.92 -20.06
CA PRO A 75 11.18 -24.90 -20.15
C PRO A 75 10.44 -24.97 -18.80
N MET A 76 9.12 -24.79 -18.81
CA MET A 76 8.30 -24.99 -17.62
C MET A 76 8.38 -26.47 -17.16
N PRO A 77 8.45 -26.74 -15.85
CA PRO A 77 8.31 -28.10 -15.35
C PRO A 77 6.91 -28.66 -15.69
N ASN A 78 6.89 -29.91 -16.12
CA ASN A 78 5.73 -30.66 -16.60
C ASN A 78 4.52 -30.56 -15.66
N MET A 79 3.47 -29.83 -16.07
CA MET A 79 2.18 -29.72 -15.35
C MET A 79 1.29 -30.96 -15.50
N LYS A 80 1.81 -32.16 -15.21
CA LYS A 80 1.01 -33.39 -15.18
C LYS A 80 0.05 -33.45 -13.97
N GLY A 81 0.46 -32.92 -12.82
CA GLY A 81 -0.36 -32.96 -11.60
C GLY A 81 -1.66 -32.15 -11.67
N MET A 82 -1.65 -31.01 -12.38
CA MET A 82 -2.81 -30.11 -12.48
C MET A 82 -3.92 -30.67 -13.40
N GLN A 83 -3.58 -31.59 -14.31
CA GLN A 83 -4.58 -32.31 -15.12
C GLN A 83 -5.28 -33.42 -14.32
N GLU A 84 -4.53 -34.15 -13.47
CA GLU A 84 -5.10 -35.16 -12.57
C GLU A 84 -6.03 -34.53 -11.51
N GLU A 85 -5.71 -33.32 -11.05
CA GLU A 85 -6.54 -32.57 -10.10
C GLU A 85 -7.84 -32.05 -10.76
N LYS A 86 -7.76 -31.58 -12.01
CA LYS A 86 -8.95 -31.21 -12.82
C LYS A 86 -9.90 -32.38 -13.07
N GLU A 87 -9.37 -33.59 -13.26
CA GLU A 87 -10.19 -34.80 -13.42
C GLU A 87 -10.83 -35.25 -12.08
N LYS A 88 -10.17 -35.03 -10.94
CA LYS A 88 -10.71 -35.32 -9.60
C LYS A 88 -11.84 -34.36 -9.21
N ILE A 89 -11.69 -33.06 -9.47
CA ILE A 89 -12.71 -32.04 -9.16
C ILE A 89 -13.98 -32.27 -9.99
N ARG A 90 -13.85 -32.73 -11.24
CA ARG A 90 -15.01 -32.98 -12.11
C ARG A 90 -15.83 -34.22 -11.67
N ARG A 91 -15.30 -35.10 -10.81
CA ARG A 91 -15.99 -36.29 -10.30
C ARG A 91 -16.70 -36.10 -8.96
N SER A 92 -16.40 -35.05 -8.19
CA SER A 92 -17.02 -34.82 -6.87
C SER A 92 -18.30 -33.96 -6.91
N GLY A 93 -18.62 -33.36 -8.05
CA GLY A 93 -19.79 -32.49 -8.23
C GLY A 93 -20.87 -33.07 -9.15
N SER A 94 -21.56 -34.13 -8.73
CA SER A 94 -22.82 -34.53 -9.37
C SER A 94 -23.79 -35.14 -8.38
N PHE A 95 -24.91 -34.43 -8.14
CA PHE A 95 -26.28 -34.98 -8.06
C PHE A 95 -26.45 -36.47 -7.70
N THR A 96 -26.09 -36.93 -6.48
CA THR A 96 -26.51 -38.27 -6.01
C THR A 96 -26.72 -38.47 -4.51
N ASN A 97 -26.51 -37.47 -3.63
CA ASN A 97 -26.61 -37.70 -2.17
C ASN A 97 -27.86 -37.10 -1.49
N LEU A 98 -28.96 -36.91 -2.22
CA LEU A 98 -30.21 -36.35 -1.68
C LEU A 98 -31.39 -37.32 -1.62
N ALA A 99 -31.12 -38.62 -1.63
CA ALA A 99 -32.14 -39.67 -1.49
C ALA A 99 -31.68 -40.72 -0.46
N GLY A 100 -31.82 -40.41 0.83
CA GLY A 100 -31.41 -41.40 1.83
C GLY A 100 -31.56 -41.05 3.29
N TYR A 101 -32.49 -40.17 3.71
CA TYR A 101 -32.87 -40.13 5.13
C TYR A 101 -34.35 -39.75 5.29
N ARG A 102 -35.19 -40.78 5.36
CA ARG A 102 -36.60 -40.74 5.79
C ARG A 102 -36.76 -41.81 6.89
N GLN A 103 -37.41 -41.43 8.01
CA GLN A 103 -37.87 -42.25 9.17
C GLN A 103 -36.77 -42.56 10.24
N GLN A 104 -36.95 -42.49 11.57
CA GLN A 104 -38.07 -42.21 12.52
C GLN A 104 -37.47 -41.96 13.95
N PRO A 105 -38.24 -41.78 15.08
CA PRO A 105 -38.08 -40.66 16.02
C PRO A 105 -37.53 -41.00 17.44
N SER A 106 -37.12 -39.98 18.22
CA SER A 106 -37.17 -40.04 19.70
C SER A 106 -37.17 -38.66 20.39
N ALA A 107 -38.19 -38.48 21.26
CA ALA A 107 -38.36 -37.61 22.43
C ALA A 107 -37.84 -36.16 22.43
N GLN A 108 -38.79 -35.23 22.55
CA GLN A 108 -38.62 -33.80 22.80
C GLN A 108 -38.67 -33.51 24.30
N ASP A 109 -37.75 -32.69 24.80
CA ASP A 109 -37.98 -31.83 25.97
C ASP A 109 -38.08 -30.38 25.47
N VAL A 110 -39.18 -29.73 25.81
CA VAL A 110 -39.54 -28.37 25.38
C VAL A 110 -39.37 -27.43 26.56
N VAL A 111 -38.50 -26.43 26.44
CA VAL A 111 -38.61 -25.16 27.19
C VAL A 111 -38.22 -23.99 26.27
N ASP A 112 -39.09 -22.98 26.19
CA ASP A 112 -38.92 -21.66 25.56
C ASP A 112 -38.66 -21.55 24.05
N GLY A 113 -39.56 -22.16 23.25
CA GLY A 113 -40.00 -21.55 21.98
C GLY A 113 -38.98 -21.38 20.84
N VAL A 114 -37.74 -21.83 20.98
CA VAL A 114 -36.68 -21.74 19.96
C VAL A 114 -36.10 -23.13 19.67
N ASN A 115 -36.32 -23.64 18.46
CA ASN A 115 -35.70 -24.87 17.98
C ASN A 115 -34.27 -24.60 17.49
N LEU A 116 -33.26 -24.79 18.34
CA LEU A 116 -31.87 -24.89 17.91
C LEU A 116 -31.59 -26.32 17.43
N ARG A 117 -31.20 -26.48 16.15
CA ARG A 117 -30.63 -27.74 15.66
C ARG A 117 -29.33 -28.02 16.40
N GLN A 118 -29.29 -29.01 17.28
CA GLN A 118 -28.04 -29.60 17.74
C GLN A 118 -27.38 -30.29 16.54
N ARG A 119 -26.21 -29.80 16.12
CA ARG A 119 -25.32 -30.59 15.27
C ARG A 119 -24.73 -31.71 16.14
N PRO A 120 -24.67 -32.96 15.65
CA PRO A 120 -23.86 -33.97 16.31
C PRO A 120 -22.40 -33.48 16.33
N MET A 121 -21.70 -33.70 17.43
CA MET A 121 -20.23 -33.64 17.44
C MET A 121 -19.71 -34.59 16.36
N GLU A 122 -19.20 -34.04 15.26
CA GLU A 122 -18.35 -34.81 14.37
C GLU A 122 -17.03 -35.05 15.09
N THR A 123 -16.74 -36.33 15.33
CA THR A 123 -15.41 -36.81 15.69
C THR A 123 -14.44 -36.34 14.61
N HIS A 124 -13.36 -35.66 15.02
CA HIS A 124 -12.29 -35.20 14.13
C HIS A 124 -11.66 -36.38 13.38
N ILE A 125 -12.17 -36.66 12.18
CA ILE A 125 -11.42 -37.40 11.17
C ILE A 125 -10.45 -36.41 10.56
N ASN A 126 -9.16 -36.64 10.77
CA ASN A 126 -8.03 -35.98 10.12
C ASN A 126 -8.28 -35.86 8.61
N ARG A 127 -8.78 -34.71 8.14
CA ARG A 127 -8.67 -34.34 6.73
C ARG A 127 -7.33 -33.61 6.56
N PRO A 128 -6.46 -34.03 5.63
CA PRO A 128 -5.30 -33.23 5.28
C PRO A 128 -5.79 -31.85 4.84
N ALA A 129 -5.13 -30.80 5.31
CA ALA A 129 -5.42 -29.42 4.95
C ALA A 129 -5.41 -29.30 3.41
N GLU A 130 -6.51 -28.81 2.83
CA GLU A 130 -6.50 -28.41 1.43
C GLU A 130 -5.46 -27.29 1.27
N PRO A 131 -4.59 -27.33 0.26
CA PRO A 131 -3.57 -26.30 0.09
C PRO A 131 -4.24 -24.95 -0.11
N TYR A 132 -3.88 -23.98 0.72
CA TYR A 132 -4.31 -22.59 0.54
C TYR A 132 -3.60 -22.06 -0.70
N ILE A 133 -4.38 -21.58 -1.68
CA ILE A 133 -3.84 -20.94 -2.88
C ILE A 133 -3.70 -19.46 -2.55
N ILE A 134 -2.48 -18.97 -2.36
CA ILE A 134 -2.21 -17.53 -2.34
C ILE A 134 -2.36 -17.02 -3.78
N VAL A 135 -3.46 -16.31 -4.04
CA VAL A 135 -3.71 -15.72 -5.36
C VAL A 135 -2.68 -14.62 -5.59
N GLY A 136 -1.71 -14.89 -6.47
CA GLY A 136 -0.67 -13.93 -6.86
C GLY A 136 0.75 -14.28 -6.41
N GLU A 137 0.97 -15.34 -5.65
CA GLU A 137 2.29 -15.76 -5.14
C GLU A 137 3.31 -16.10 -6.26
N ASN A 138 2.81 -16.41 -7.46
CA ASN A 138 3.61 -16.63 -8.68
C ASN A 138 3.25 -15.62 -9.80
N ALA A 139 2.74 -14.44 -9.44
CA ALA A 139 2.37 -13.43 -10.43
C ALA A 139 3.64 -12.81 -11.03
N GLU A 140 3.81 -12.97 -12.34
CA GLU A 140 4.86 -12.29 -13.11
C GLU A 140 4.77 -10.76 -12.91
N PRO A 141 5.86 -10.00 -13.07
CA PRO A 141 5.81 -8.53 -13.03
C PRO A 141 4.71 -7.96 -13.95
N LEU A 142 4.03 -6.87 -13.52
CA LEU A 142 2.85 -6.33 -14.20
C LEU A 142 3.10 -6.01 -15.69
N ASN A 143 4.30 -5.55 -16.03
CA ASN A 143 4.73 -5.32 -17.41
C ASN A 143 4.83 -6.63 -18.23
N VAL A 144 5.24 -7.75 -17.62
CA VAL A 144 5.28 -9.08 -18.24
C VAL A 144 3.86 -9.61 -18.44
N GLN A 145 2.98 -9.44 -17.44
CA GLN A 145 1.57 -9.77 -17.55
C GLN A 145 0.87 -8.95 -18.65
N HIS A 146 1.07 -7.62 -18.68
CA HIS A 146 0.56 -6.73 -19.71
C HIS A 146 1.12 -7.09 -21.09
N SER A 147 2.41 -7.46 -21.21
CA SER A 147 2.97 -7.95 -22.48
C SER A 147 2.31 -9.26 -22.94
N ALA A 148 2.00 -10.17 -22.02
CA ALA A 148 1.34 -11.44 -22.34
C ALA A 148 -0.13 -11.24 -22.75
N ILE A 149 -0.85 -10.32 -22.09
CA ILE A 149 -2.24 -9.95 -22.35
C ILE A 149 -2.37 -9.22 -23.69
N THR A 150 -1.55 -8.18 -23.92
CA THR A 150 -1.60 -7.37 -25.14
C THR A 150 -1.36 -8.18 -26.40
N ARG A 151 -0.47 -9.18 -26.36
CA ARG A 151 -0.24 -10.13 -27.48
C ARG A 151 -1.49 -10.89 -27.93
N LYS A 152 -2.48 -11.10 -27.05
CA LYS A 152 -3.72 -11.82 -27.41
C LYS A 152 -4.60 -11.02 -28.39
N PHE A 153 -4.43 -9.70 -28.45
CA PHE A 153 -5.16 -8.84 -29.37
C PHE A 153 -4.57 -8.78 -30.78
N TYR A 154 -3.33 -9.24 -30.99
CA TYR A 154 -2.68 -9.19 -32.31
C TYR A 154 -3.13 -10.36 -33.20
N SER A 155 -3.56 -10.03 -34.42
CA SER A 155 -3.79 -10.97 -35.51
C SER A 155 -2.50 -11.22 -36.29
N LYS A 156 -2.38 -12.42 -36.86
CA LYS A 156 -1.22 -12.80 -37.69
C LYS A 156 -1.07 -11.92 -38.94
N GLN A 157 -2.19 -11.46 -39.49
CA GLN A 157 -2.26 -10.53 -40.61
C GLN A 157 -3.36 -9.49 -40.33
N PRO A 158 -3.21 -8.25 -40.79
CA PRO A 158 -4.29 -7.27 -40.73
C PRO A 158 -5.58 -7.85 -41.34
N PRO A 159 -6.73 -7.73 -40.69
CA PRO A 159 -8.00 -8.16 -41.26
C PRO A 159 -8.23 -7.48 -42.62
N PRO A 160 -8.76 -8.20 -43.64
CA PRO A 160 -8.96 -7.67 -44.99
C PRO A 160 -10.18 -6.73 -45.10
N ILE A 161 -10.87 -6.46 -43.98
CA ILE A 161 -12.02 -5.58 -43.88
C ILE A 161 -11.57 -4.26 -43.25
N SER A 162 -12.17 -3.13 -43.68
CA SER A 162 -11.92 -1.83 -43.05
C SER A 162 -12.55 -1.77 -41.66
N LEU A 163 -12.08 -0.86 -40.80
CA LEU A 163 -12.68 -0.65 -39.49
C LEU A 163 -14.12 -0.15 -39.60
N GLU A 164 -14.40 0.74 -40.55
CA GLU A 164 -15.76 1.26 -40.78
C GLU A 164 -16.70 0.13 -41.23
N ASP A 165 -16.32 -0.68 -42.22
CA ASP A 165 -17.14 -1.81 -42.69
C ASP A 165 -17.35 -2.86 -41.60
N TYR A 166 -16.33 -3.10 -40.78
CA TYR A 166 -16.40 -4.04 -39.66
C TYR A 166 -17.37 -3.56 -38.57
N LEU A 167 -17.25 -2.29 -38.17
CA LEU A 167 -18.16 -1.66 -37.22
C LEU A 167 -19.59 -1.58 -37.75
N MET A 168 -19.78 -1.20 -39.02
CA MET A 168 -21.10 -1.15 -39.67
C MET A 168 -21.73 -2.55 -39.77
N ARG A 169 -20.94 -3.60 -40.01
CA ARG A 169 -21.39 -4.99 -39.93
C ARG A 169 -21.85 -5.33 -38.50
N ILE A 170 -21.09 -4.97 -37.48
CA ILE A 170 -21.50 -5.20 -36.08
C ILE A 170 -22.78 -4.44 -35.77
N HIS A 171 -22.88 -3.16 -36.10
CA HIS A 171 -24.06 -2.33 -35.88
C HIS A 171 -25.31 -2.87 -36.60
N LYS A 172 -25.16 -3.37 -37.82
CA LYS A 172 -26.26 -3.96 -38.60
C LYS A 172 -26.87 -5.20 -37.95
N PHE A 173 -26.03 -6.07 -37.36
CA PHE A 173 -26.49 -7.36 -36.81
C PHE A 173 -26.61 -7.39 -35.29
N CYS A 174 -25.97 -6.43 -34.61
CA CYS A 174 -25.95 -6.21 -33.17
C CYS A 174 -25.98 -4.69 -32.92
N PRO A 175 -27.09 -4.00 -33.21
CA PRO A 175 -27.19 -2.57 -32.96
C PRO A 175 -27.04 -2.27 -31.47
N MET A 176 -26.24 -1.25 -31.17
CA MET A 176 -25.90 -0.82 -29.82
C MET A 176 -26.19 0.68 -29.71
N SER A 177 -26.35 1.18 -28.49
CA SER A 177 -26.59 2.58 -28.21
C SER A 177 -25.36 3.46 -28.52
N THR A 178 -25.61 4.76 -28.66
CA THR A 178 -24.57 5.79 -28.79
C THR A 178 -23.55 5.70 -27.64
N ALA A 179 -24.00 5.43 -26.42
CA ALA A 179 -23.14 5.32 -25.24
C ALA A 179 -22.11 4.20 -25.36
N VAL A 180 -22.48 3.03 -25.90
CA VAL A 180 -21.57 1.88 -26.06
C VAL A 180 -20.43 2.20 -27.03
N TYR A 181 -20.71 2.87 -28.15
CA TYR A 181 -19.67 3.25 -29.11
C TYR A 181 -18.70 4.31 -28.54
N LEU A 182 -19.24 5.32 -27.85
CA LEU A 182 -18.42 6.36 -27.21
C LEU A 182 -17.58 5.80 -26.06
N ALA A 183 -18.18 4.95 -25.21
CA ALA A 183 -17.48 4.32 -24.10
C ALA A 183 -16.37 3.38 -24.58
N THR A 184 -16.64 2.59 -25.64
CA THR A 184 -15.60 1.78 -26.28
C THR A 184 -14.42 2.62 -26.76
N SER A 185 -14.71 3.78 -27.36
CA SER A 185 -13.66 4.71 -27.79
C SER A 185 -12.87 5.24 -26.60
N SER A 186 -13.55 5.63 -25.52
CA SER A 186 -12.92 6.14 -24.30
C SER A 186 -12.03 5.07 -23.63
N TYR A 187 -12.50 3.83 -23.53
CA TYR A 187 -11.71 2.73 -22.95
C TYR A 187 -10.45 2.46 -23.75
N ILE A 188 -10.55 2.38 -25.08
CA ILE A 188 -9.39 2.14 -25.93
C ILE A 188 -8.43 3.34 -25.89
N HIS A 189 -8.95 4.57 -25.87
CA HIS A 189 -8.13 5.76 -25.73
C HIS A 189 -7.35 5.75 -24.42
N ARG A 190 -8.01 5.43 -23.30
CA ARG A 190 -7.38 5.35 -21.98
C ARG A 190 -6.21 4.37 -21.95
N VAL A 191 -6.42 3.13 -22.40
CA VAL A 191 -5.34 2.13 -22.38
C VAL A 191 -4.25 2.37 -23.42
N ALA A 192 -4.54 3.09 -24.52
CA ALA A 192 -3.59 3.34 -25.60
C ALA A 192 -2.79 4.64 -25.44
N VAL A 193 -3.42 5.70 -24.96
CA VAL A 193 -2.89 7.07 -24.93
C VAL A 193 -2.53 7.49 -23.51
N ASP A 194 -3.45 7.31 -22.58
CA ASP A 194 -3.30 7.81 -21.21
C ASP A 194 -2.36 6.91 -20.41
N GLU A 195 -2.63 5.60 -20.42
CA GLU A 195 -1.86 4.58 -19.71
C GLU A 195 -0.74 3.96 -20.56
N ARG A 196 -0.79 4.13 -21.90
CA ARG A 196 0.20 3.63 -22.87
C ARG A 196 0.51 2.13 -22.75
N VAL A 197 -0.49 1.33 -22.38
CA VAL A 197 -0.35 -0.11 -22.15
C VAL A 197 -0.27 -0.88 -23.47
N ILE A 198 -1.02 -0.46 -24.48
CA ILE A 198 -1.03 -1.12 -25.80
C ILE A 198 -0.96 -0.10 -26.96
N PRO A 199 0.01 -0.24 -27.89
CA PRO A 199 -0.03 0.51 -29.13
C PRO A 199 -1.12 -0.05 -30.06
N VAL A 200 -1.95 0.83 -30.63
CA VAL A 200 -3.06 0.44 -31.52
C VAL A 200 -2.54 0.38 -32.97
N THR A 201 -2.61 -0.79 -33.59
CA THR A 201 -2.06 -1.06 -34.93
C THR A 201 -3.13 -1.69 -35.83
N ARG A 202 -2.84 -1.77 -37.15
CA ARG A 202 -3.70 -2.49 -38.11
C ARG A 202 -3.91 -3.97 -37.76
N ARG A 203 -3.03 -4.55 -36.95
CA ARG A 203 -3.05 -5.96 -36.54
C ARG A 203 -3.83 -6.22 -35.26
N ASN A 204 -4.19 -5.21 -34.47
CA ASN A 204 -4.92 -5.43 -33.21
C ASN A 204 -6.22 -4.61 -33.07
N SER A 205 -6.39 -3.54 -33.87
CA SER A 205 -7.51 -2.60 -33.76
C SER A 205 -8.89 -3.27 -33.81
N HIS A 206 -9.09 -4.20 -34.74
CA HIS A 206 -10.36 -4.94 -34.89
C HIS A 206 -10.71 -5.78 -33.66
N ARG A 207 -9.72 -6.43 -33.05
CA ARG A 207 -9.92 -7.28 -31.87
C ARG A 207 -10.11 -6.45 -30.60
N LEU A 208 -9.42 -5.32 -30.48
CA LEU A 208 -9.62 -4.34 -29.40
C LEU A 208 -11.03 -3.75 -29.45
N ILE A 209 -11.48 -3.32 -30.63
CA ILE A 209 -12.85 -2.82 -30.84
C ILE A 209 -13.88 -3.89 -30.51
N LEU A 210 -13.70 -5.12 -30.98
CA LEU A 210 -14.65 -6.20 -30.71
C LEU A 210 -14.79 -6.49 -29.20
N ALA A 211 -13.66 -6.53 -28.49
CA ALA A 211 -13.66 -6.73 -27.05
C ALA A 211 -14.26 -5.55 -26.30
N GLY A 212 -13.85 -4.33 -26.66
CA GLY A 212 -14.35 -3.10 -26.05
C GLY A 212 -15.87 -2.93 -26.23
N LEU A 213 -16.40 -3.18 -27.42
CA LEU A 213 -17.85 -3.15 -27.66
C LEU A 213 -18.58 -4.20 -26.82
N ARG A 214 -18.02 -5.41 -26.70
CA ARG A 214 -18.63 -6.48 -25.91
C ARG A 214 -18.71 -6.09 -24.43
N VAL A 215 -17.63 -5.56 -23.89
CA VAL A 215 -17.51 -5.16 -22.49
C VAL A 215 -18.36 -3.92 -22.21
N ALA A 216 -18.28 -2.88 -23.05
CA ALA A 216 -19.08 -1.66 -22.92
C ALA A 216 -20.59 -1.94 -23.00
N MET A 217 -21.02 -2.84 -23.90
CA MET A 217 -22.43 -3.25 -23.97
C MET A 217 -22.88 -3.95 -22.68
N LYS A 218 -22.04 -4.82 -22.08
CA LYS A 218 -22.38 -5.47 -20.80
C LYS A 218 -22.38 -4.50 -19.62
N ALA A 219 -21.56 -3.45 -19.69
CA ALA A 219 -21.42 -2.47 -18.63
C ALA A 219 -22.53 -1.40 -18.65
N LEU A 220 -23.01 -1.03 -19.84
CA LEU A 220 -23.85 0.16 -20.02
C LEU A 220 -25.28 -0.14 -20.48
N GLU A 221 -25.57 -1.35 -20.99
CA GLU A 221 -26.91 -1.70 -21.47
C GLU A 221 -27.54 -2.79 -20.60
N ASP A 222 -28.84 -2.63 -20.30
CA ASP A 222 -29.61 -3.63 -19.53
C ASP A 222 -29.76 -4.97 -20.27
N GLN A 223 -29.64 -4.95 -21.59
CA GLN A 223 -29.74 -6.12 -22.45
C GLN A 223 -28.50 -6.22 -23.32
N SER A 224 -27.85 -7.39 -23.31
CA SER A 224 -26.70 -7.67 -24.17
C SER A 224 -26.99 -8.83 -25.11
N TYR A 225 -26.42 -8.80 -26.32
CA TYR A 225 -26.58 -9.92 -27.25
C TYR A 225 -25.95 -11.21 -26.70
N ALA A 226 -26.56 -12.34 -27.05
CA ALA A 226 -26.02 -13.66 -26.75
C ALA A 226 -24.58 -13.79 -27.25
N HIS A 227 -23.73 -14.40 -26.43
CA HIS A 227 -22.28 -14.52 -26.67
C HIS A 227 -21.97 -15.14 -28.04
N ALA A 228 -22.65 -16.25 -28.36
CA ALA A 228 -22.54 -16.94 -29.65
C ALA A 228 -22.88 -16.04 -30.85
N ARG A 229 -23.91 -15.19 -30.73
CA ARG A 229 -24.31 -14.25 -31.78
C ARG A 229 -23.25 -13.19 -31.97
N PHE A 230 -22.78 -12.57 -30.88
CA PHE A 230 -21.77 -11.52 -30.95
C PHE A 230 -20.43 -12.03 -31.49
N ALA A 231 -20.02 -13.25 -31.12
CA ALA A 231 -18.82 -13.91 -31.68
C ALA A 231 -18.94 -14.14 -33.19
N LYS A 232 -20.08 -14.69 -33.64
CA LYS A 232 -20.36 -14.93 -35.06
C LYS A 232 -20.37 -13.64 -35.88
N VAL A 233 -20.97 -12.58 -35.36
CA VAL A 233 -20.97 -11.24 -35.98
C VAL A 233 -19.57 -10.62 -35.94
N GLY A 234 -18.80 -10.84 -34.88
CA GLY A 234 -17.39 -10.42 -34.79
C GLY A 234 -16.44 -11.20 -35.69
N GLY A 235 -16.86 -12.34 -36.24
CA GLY A 235 -16.02 -13.19 -37.09
C GLY A 235 -14.95 -13.96 -36.30
N VAL A 236 -15.21 -14.26 -35.04
CA VAL A 236 -14.32 -15.02 -34.15
C VAL A 236 -15.06 -16.20 -33.52
N SER A 237 -14.32 -17.19 -33.01
CA SER A 237 -14.94 -18.27 -32.23
C SER A 237 -15.44 -17.75 -30.88
N GLU A 238 -16.40 -18.44 -30.26
CA GLU A 238 -16.90 -18.07 -28.92
C GLU A 238 -15.79 -18.07 -27.86
N GLN A 239 -14.89 -19.06 -27.94
CA GLN A 239 -13.74 -19.16 -27.05
C GLN A 239 -12.75 -18.01 -27.26
N GLU A 240 -12.57 -17.58 -28.50
CA GLU A 240 -11.73 -16.43 -28.82
C GLU A 240 -12.35 -15.12 -28.32
N LEU A 241 -13.66 -14.93 -28.51
CA LEU A 241 -14.37 -13.78 -27.95
C LEU A 241 -14.26 -13.76 -26.41
N SER A 242 -14.45 -14.90 -25.73
CA SER A 242 -14.28 -14.98 -24.27
C SER A 242 -12.88 -14.58 -23.84
N ARG A 243 -11.84 -15.02 -24.57
CA ARG A 243 -10.46 -14.63 -24.26
C ARG A 243 -10.26 -13.14 -24.47
N LEU A 244 -10.69 -12.59 -25.60
CA LEU A 244 -10.53 -11.15 -25.90
C LEU A 244 -11.26 -10.29 -24.86
N GLU A 245 -12.47 -10.69 -24.47
CA GLU A 245 -13.27 -10.02 -23.45
C GLU A 245 -12.54 -9.99 -22.09
N ILE A 246 -12.13 -11.16 -21.58
CA ILE A 246 -11.43 -11.26 -20.29
C ILE A 246 -10.13 -10.46 -20.31
N ASN A 247 -9.33 -10.60 -21.37
CA ASN A 247 -8.07 -9.87 -21.50
C ASN A 247 -8.30 -8.36 -21.59
N PHE A 248 -9.42 -7.92 -22.16
CA PHE A 248 -9.75 -6.49 -22.23
C PHE A 248 -10.10 -5.97 -20.85
N CYS A 249 -10.84 -6.74 -20.04
CA CYS A 249 -11.14 -6.35 -18.67
C CYS A 249 -9.89 -6.21 -17.80
N PHE A 250 -8.94 -7.13 -17.91
CA PHE A 250 -7.66 -7.00 -17.23
C PHE A 250 -6.85 -5.81 -17.75
N LEU A 251 -6.89 -5.53 -19.06
CA LEU A 251 -6.19 -4.40 -19.65
C LEU A 251 -6.74 -3.05 -19.17
N THR A 252 -8.04 -2.95 -18.90
CA THR A 252 -8.72 -1.74 -18.43
C THR A 252 -8.91 -1.71 -16.90
N ASN A 253 -8.26 -2.62 -16.17
CA ASN A 253 -8.39 -2.79 -14.72
C ASN A 253 -9.85 -2.90 -14.21
N PHE A 254 -10.75 -3.47 -15.02
CA PHE A 254 -12.19 -3.55 -14.74
C PHE A 254 -12.92 -2.19 -14.51
N GLU A 255 -12.27 -1.07 -14.84
CA GLU A 255 -12.83 0.28 -14.69
C GLU A 255 -13.70 0.66 -15.91
N PHE A 256 -15.00 0.37 -15.83
CA PHE A 256 -15.98 0.65 -16.90
C PHE A 256 -17.01 1.73 -16.54
N LYS A 257 -16.78 2.47 -15.45
CA LYS A 257 -17.70 3.54 -15.03
C LYS A 257 -17.48 4.76 -15.91
N THR A 258 -18.49 5.13 -16.70
CA THR A 258 -18.46 6.34 -17.53
C THR A 258 -19.67 7.23 -17.21
N SER A 259 -19.43 8.48 -16.81
CA SER A 259 -20.51 9.46 -16.64
C SER A 259 -21.00 9.98 -18.00
N LYS A 260 -22.20 10.57 -18.01
CA LYS A 260 -22.75 11.20 -19.21
C LYS A 260 -21.86 12.35 -19.69
N GLU A 261 -21.41 13.17 -18.75
CA GLU A 261 -20.53 14.30 -18.96
C GLU A 261 -19.21 13.84 -19.59
N ALA A 262 -18.74 12.65 -19.19
CA ALA A 262 -17.54 12.06 -19.72
C ALA A 262 -17.64 11.59 -21.16
N LEU A 263 -18.71 10.90 -21.51
CA LEU A 263 -18.95 10.48 -22.87
C LEU A 263 -19.18 11.69 -23.80
N LEU A 264 -19.79 12.76 -23.28
CA LEU A 264 -20.00 14.01 -24.01
C LEU A 264 -18.67 14.72 -24.31
N GLN A 265 -17.81 14.87 -23.30
CA GLN A 265 -16.50 15.48 -23.50
C GLN A 265 -15.62 14.65 -24.43
N HIS A 266 -15.61 13.33 -24.27
CA HIS A 266 -14.89 12.43 -25.16
C HIS A 266 -15.35 12.57 -26.62
N ALA A 267 -16.66 12.69 -26.87
CA ALA A 267 -17.20 12.91 -28.21
C ALA A 267 -16.78 14.27 -28.80
N ILE A 268 -16.70 15.33 -27.99
CA ILE A 268 -16.22 16.65 -28.42
C ILE A 268 -14.76 16.57 -28.86
N ASN A 269 -13.90 15.92 -28.07
CA ASN A 269 -12.48 15.74 -28.39
C ASN A 269 -12.27 14.96 -29.68
N LEU A 270 -12.99 13.85 -29.85
CA LEU A 270 -12.92 13.05 -31.07
C LEU A 270 -13.31 13.86 -32.31
N ARG A 271 -14.25 14.81 -32.18
CA ARG A 271 -14.66 15.70 -33.26
C ARG A 271 -13.56 16.70 -33.61
N GLU A 272 -12.89 17.27 -32.61
CA GLU A 272 -11.74 18.16 -32.83
C GLU A 272 -10.61 17.43 -33.54
N VAL A 273 -10.28 16.21 -33.09
CA VAL A 273 -9.28 15.34 -33.73
C VAL A 273 -9.68 15.00 -35.17
N SER A 274 -10.97 14.72 -35.44
CA SER A 274 -11.45 14.43 -36.79
C SER A 274 -11.44 15.68 -37.71
N SER A 275 -11.68 16.87 -37.16
CA SER A 275 -11.63 18.14 -37.91
C SER A 275 -10.21 18.61 -38.24
N LEU A 276 -9.21 18.13 -37.49
CA LEU A 276 -7.80 18.45 -37.64
C LEU A 276 -7.05 17.53 -38.61
N GLN A 277 -7.69 16.52 -39.21
CA GLN A 277 -7.06 15.56 -40.13
C GLN A 277 -6.45 16.17 -41.42
N GLY A 278 -6.55 17.50 -41.61
CA GLY A 278 -5.79 18.24 -42.62
C GLY A 278 -4.45 18.85 -42.15
N SER A 279 -4.11 18.78 -40.86
CA SER A 279 -2.93 19.43 -40.26
C SER A 279 -2.18 18.44 -39.35
N VAL A 280 -0.90 18.22 -39.64
CA VAL A 280 -0.07 17.16 -39.05
C VAL A 280 0.21 17.42 -37.56
N ASN A 281 0.08 16.35 -36.74
CA ASN A 281 0.50 16.20 -35.33
C ASN A 281 -0.23 17.02 -34.24
N PHE A 282 -1.38 16.53 -33.75
CA PHE A 282 -1.97 16.98 -32.48
C PHE A 282 -2.78 15.85 -31.79
N VAL A 283 -2.62 15.67 -30.48
CA VAL A 283 -3.46 14.78 -29.63
C VAL A 283 -3.79 15.54 -28.33
N PRO A 284 -5.06 15.87 -28.04
CA PRO A 284 -5.45 16.50 -26.78
C PRO A 284 -5.75 15.47 -25.67
N ARG A 285 -5.31 15.77 -24.44
CA ARG A 285 -5.75 15.11 -23.18
C ARG A 285 -7.01 15.81 -22.66
N MET A 286 -7.94 15.08 -22.04
CA MET A 286 -9.11 15.68 -21.38
C MET A 286 -9.52 14.99 -20.07
N ASP A 287 -9.82 15.84 -19.07
CA ASP A 287 -10.21 15.52 -17.70
C ASP A 287 -11.72 15.29 -17.55
N LEU A 288 -12.12 14.46 -16.58
CA LEU A 288 -13.53 14.13 -16.27
C LEU A 288 -13.85 14.36 -14.79
N PHE A 289 -14.85 15.21 -14.50
CA PHE A 289 -15.38 15.43 -13.14
C PHE A 289 -16.89 15.15 -13.02
N THR A 290 -17.27 14.75 -11.80
CA THR A 290 -18.55 14.20 -11.30
C THR A 290 -19.51 15.28 -10.75
N SER A 291 -20.82 15.18 -11.02
CA SER A 291 -21.86 16.03 -10.40
C SER A 291 -22.71 15.28 -9.36
N THR A 292 -22.88 15.90 -8.19
CA THR A 292 -23.61 15.43 -6.99
C THR A 292 -25.12 15.76 -7.00
N LEU A 293 -25.96 14.85 -6.49
CA LEU A 293 -27.30 15.14 -5.97
C LEU A 293 -27.54 14.40 -4.63
N ARG A 294 -27.85 15.17 -3.57
CA ARG A 294 -28.13 14.69 -2.18
C ARG A 294 -29.59 14.24 -1.99
N PRO A 295 -29.88 13.43 -0.96
CA PRO A 295 -30.98 13.79 -0.04
C PRO A 295 -30.75 13.51 1.47
N ARG A 296 -31.11 14.55 2.26
CA ARG A 296 -31.60 14.71 3.65
C ARG A 296 -31.42 13.65 4.77
N ARG A 297 -30.96 14.20 5.91
CA ARG A 297 -30.78 13.74 7.31
C ARG A 297 -31.98 13.06 8.00
N ILE A 298 -31.66 12.28 9.05
CA ILE A 298 -32.28 12.37 10.40
C ILE A 298 -31.19 12.22 11.49
N SER A 299 -31.28 13.07 12.52
CA SER A 299 -30.35 13.29 13.64
C SER A 299 -30.57 12.38 14.86
N SER A 300 -29.55 12.21 15.72
CA SER A 300 -29.74 12.31 17.18
C SER A 300 -28.43 12.61 17.92
N GLU A 301 -28.48 13.63 18.79
CA GLU A 301 -27.45 14.09 19.71
C GLU A 301 -27.43 13.23 20.98
N VAL A 302 -26.25 13.06 21.61
CA VAL A 302 -26.12 13.03 23.08
C VAL A 302 -24.76 13.61 23.51
N ARG A 303 -24.80 14.63 24.38
CA ARG A 303 -23.66 15.26 25.09
C ARG A 303 -23.36 14.50 26.39
N TYR A 304 -22.11 14.48 26.88
CA TYR A 304 -21.83 14.57 28.32
C TYR A 304 -20.48 15.25 28.65
N PHE A 305 -20.49 15.94 29.79
CA PHE A 305 -19.57 16.93 30.34
C PHE A 305 -18.38 16.33 31.12
N LEU A 306 -17.28 17.12 31.17
CA LEU A 306 -16.06 16.98 31.98
C LEU A 306 -16.21 17.48 33.43
N CYS A 307 -15.53 16.83 34.40
CA CYS A 307 -14.79 17.34 35.59
C CYS A 307 -14.41 16.13 36.49
N ALA A 308 -13.33 16.01 37.30
CA ALA A 308 -12.40 16.95 37.90
C ALA A 308 -11.14 16.24 38.51
N LYS A 309 -10.01 16.95 38.50
CA LYS A 309 -8.92 17.15 39.50
C LYS A 309 -8.04 16.01 40.12
N PRO A 310 -6.76 16.33 40.47
CA PRO A 310 -5.70 15.37 40.82
C PRO A 310 -5.43 15.25 42.34
N ILE A 311 -4.76 14.16 42.74
CA ILE A 311 -4.30 13.91 44.12
C ILE A 311 -2.78 13.67 44.11
N ASP A 312 -2.10 14.37 45.01
CA ASP A 312 -0.68 14.33 45.35
C ASP A 312 -0.43 13.32 46.49
N CYS A 313 0.73 12.66 46.50
CA CYS A 313 1.26 11.98 47.69
C CYS A 313 2.75 11.63 47.55
N SER A 314 3.55 12.24 48.42
CA SER A 314 4.98 12.02 48.60
C SER A 314 5.32 10.98 49.69
N ALA A 315 6.51 10.39 49.56
CA ALA A 315 7.45 9.88 50.59
C ALA A 315 7.59 8.34 50.78
N SER A 316 8.75 7.79 50.38
CA SER A 316 9.84 7.40 51.30
C SER A 316 11.03 6.80 50.55
N THR A 317 12.24 7.10 51.03
CA THR A 317 13.55 6.91 50.38
C THR A 317 14.33 5.76 51.01
N ARG A 318 15.06 4.98 50.19
CA ARG A 318 16.50 4.62 50.32
C ARG A 318 16.80 3.28 49.62
N TYR A 319 17.36 3.32 48.41
CA TYR A 319 18.33 2.36 47.84
C TYR A 319 18.66 2.78 46.39
N TYR A 320 19.21 3.99 46.17
CA TYR A 320 19.53 4.46 44.80
C TYR A 320 20.69 5.46 44.82
N ALA A 321 21.85 5.05 44.29
CA ALA A 321 22.97 5.96 44.04
C ALA A 321 23.48 5.94 42.57
N ASN A 322 23.08 4.97 41.75
CA ASN A 322 23.47 4.93 40.31
C ASN A 322 22.32 5.20 39.33
N THR A 323 21.07 5.09 39.76
CA THR A 323 19.90 5.32 38.89
C THR A 323 19.47 6.79 38.91
N SER A 324 19.80 7.53 39.97
CA SER A 324 19.50 8.95 40.14
C SER A 324 20.19 9.87 39.13
N HIS A 325 21.39 9.53 38.64
CA HIS A 325 22.03 10.28 37.56
C HIS A 325 21.35 10.06 36.20
N LYS A 326 20.93 8.82 35.88
CA LYS A 326 20.19 8.53 34.64
C LYS A 326 18.80 9.18 34.64
N PHE A 327 18.09 9.14 35.77
CA PHE A 327 16.78 9.81 35.91
C PHE A 327 16.92 11.34 35.83
N ALA A 328 17.90 11.95 36.49
CA ALA A 328 18.10 13.41 36.40
C ALA A 328 18.50 13.88 34.99
N LEU A 329 19.32 13.10 34.27
CA LEU A 329 19.63 13.37 32.86
C LEU A 329 18.42 13.16 31.94
N HIS A 330 17.58 12.16 32.22
CA HIS A 330 16.35 11.90 31.48
C HIS A 330 15.33 13.03 31.68
N ASP A 331 15.09 13.45 32.93
CA ASP A 331 14.17 14.54 33.27
C ASP A 331 14.65 15.89 32.71
N TYR A 332 15.97 16.15 32.72
CA TYR A 332 16.56 17.33 32.10
C TYR A 332 16.43 17.30 30.57
N LYS A 333 16.70 16.16 29.91
CA LYS A 333 16.49 16.00 28.47
C LYS A 333 15.01 16.15 28.09
N MET A 334 14.07 15.66 28.91
CA MET A 334 12.64 15.81 28.67
C MET A 334 12.17 17.27 28.79
N ALA A 335 12.67 18.00 29.79
CA ALA A 335 12.39 19.43 29.94
C ALA A 335 12.98 20.25 28.77
N ALA A 336 14.24 20.01 28.41
CA ALA A 336 14.89 20.67 27.28
C ALA A 336 14.24 20.31 25.93
N GLY A 337 13.81 19.06 25.75
CA GLY A 337 13.08 18.63 24.56
C GLY A 337 11.70 19.28 24.45
N GLN A 338 11.02 19.50 25.58
CA GLN A 338 9.74 20.21 25.60
C GLN A 338 9.91 21.70 25.24
N ASP A 339 11.03 22.32 25.60
CA ASP A 339 11.38 23.67 25.15
C ASP A 339 11.64 23.71 23.63
N ILE A 340 12.34 22.72 23.06
CA ILE A 340 12.58 22.61 21.61
C ILE A 340 11.24 22.47 20.86
N LEU A 341 10.38 21.54 21.28
CA LEU A 341 9.08 21.30 20.64
C LEU A 341 8.03 22.40 20.89
N SER A 342 8.34 23.38 21.75
CA SER A 342 7.50 24.58 21.93
C SER A 342 7.69 25.59 20.80
N GLY A 343 8.80 25.50 20.07
CA GLY A 343 9.05 26.30 18.86
C GLY A 343 8.24 25.83 17.67
N LYS A 344 8.37 26.55 16.55
CA LYS A 344 7.83 26.08 15.26
C LYS A 344 8.71 24.98 14.68
N TYR A 345 8.09 24.04 13.98
CA TYR A 345 8.80 23.09 13.13
C TYR A 345 9.74 23.82 12.15
N PRO A 346 11.02 23.44 12.00
CA PRO A 346 12.07 24.22 11.32
C PRO A 346 12.02 24.13 9.78
N ALA A 347 10.85 24.35 9.19
CA ALA A 347 10.58 24.20 7.76
C ALA A 347 11.50 25.04 6.86
N LYS A 348 11.81 26.30 7.23
CA LYS A 348 12.73 27.13 6.41
C LYS A 348 14.16 26.59 6.43
N GLN A 349 14.61 26.09 7.58
CA GLN A 349 15.94 25.48 7.67
C GLN A 349 16.02 24.21 6.81
N HIS A 350 14.95 23.40 6.79
CA HIS A 350 14.86 22.23 5.92
C HIS A 350 14.93 22.61 4.43
N ALA A 351 14.20 23.65 4.03
CA ALA A 351 14.26 24.13 2.65
C ALA A 351 15.67 24.60 2.27
N LYS A 352 16.39 25.27 3.17
CA LYS A 352 17.80 25.66 2.96
C LYS A 352 18.72 24.45 2.77
N ARG A 353 18.61 23.44 3.64
CA ARG A 353 19.38 22.17 3.50
C ARG A 353 19.16 21.52 2.14
N VAL A 354 17.90 21.46 1.69
CA VAL A 354 17.54 20.90 0.38
C VAL A 354 18.15 21.71 -0.76
N VAL A 355 18.12 23.04 -0.69
CA VAL A 355 18.75 23.90 -1.69
C VAL A 355 20.27 23.75 -1.71
N GLU A 356 20.91 23.60 -0.55
CA GLU A 356 22.35 23.32 -0.46
C GLU A 356 22.70 21.98 -1.13
N TYR A 357 21.89 20.94 -0.92
CA TYR A 357 22.05 19.67 -1.63
C TYR A 357 21.90 19.85 -3.14
N LEU A 358 20.85 20.55 -3.59
CA LEU A 358 20.65 20.85 -5.02
C LEU A 358 21.87 21.57 -5.61
N LYS A 359 22.42 22.58 -4.91
CA LYS A 359 23.61 23.31 -5.32
C LYS A 359 24.86 22.43 -5.36
N SER A 360 24.96 21.40 -4.53
CA SER A 360 26.08 20.46 -4.57
C SER A 360 26.13 19.62 -5.85
N LYS A 361 24.97 19.31 -6.44
CA LYS A 361 24.83 18.57 -7.71
C LYS A 361 24.73 19.50 -8.92
N HIS A 362 24.19 20.70 -8.70
CA HIS A 362 23.90 21.69 -9.73
C HIS A 362 24.25 23.09 -9.19
N PRO A 363 25.52 23.53 -9.28
CA PRO A 363 26.02 24.75 -8.62
C PRO A 363 25.20 26.03 -8.88
N ASP A 364 24.62 26.15 -10.08
CA ASP A 364 23.77 27.27 -10.48
C ASP A 364 22.27 27.05 -10.17
N ALA A 365 21.94 26.17 -9.21
CA ALA A 365 20.56 25.88 -8.83
C ALA A 365 19.84 27.17 -8.37
N THR A 366 18.86 27.58 -9.18
CA THR A 366 17.98 28.74 -8.99
C THR A 366 16.53 28.34 -9.30
N GLY A 367 15.59 29.26 -9.09
CA GLY A 367 14.17 29.02 -9.37
C GLY A 367 13.37 28.67 -8.11
N VAL A 368 12.31 27.87 -8.28
CA VAL A 368 11.29 27.62 -7.25
C VAL A 368 11.17 26.13 -6.95
N LEU A 369 11.23 25.76 -5.68
CA LEU A 369 10.79 24.43 -5.24
C LEU A 369 9.26 24.41 -5.17
N TYR A 370 8.62 23.36 -5.68
CA TYR A 370 7.17 23.19 -5.63
C TYR A 370 6.81 21.80 -5.11
N LEU A 371 5.93 21.76 -4.10
CA LEU A 371 5.39 20.53 -3.53
C LEU A 371 3.90 20.66 -3.24
N GLU A 372 3.21 19.52 -3.19
CA GLU A 372 1.81 19.45 -2.82
C GLU A 372 1.62 18.54 -1.61
N SER A 373 0.71 18.91 -0.72
CA SER A 373 0.25 18.02 0.33
C SER A 373 -0.48 16.81 -0.26
N GLN A 374 -0.78 15.83 0.58
CA GLN A 374 -1.74 14.79 0.21
C GLN A 374 -3.11 15.43 -0.04
N LYS A 375 -3.81 14.92 -1.04
CA LYS A 375 -5.16 15.35 -1.38
C LYS A 375 -6.20 14.57 -0.57
N THR A 376 -7.29 15.23 -0.20
CA THR A 376 -8.44 14.52 0.38
C THR A 376 -9.04 13.63 -0.70
N THR A 377 -9.19 12.34 -0.40
CA THR A 377 -9.91 11.39 -1.24
C THR A 377 -11.09 10.82 -0.46
N MET A 378 -12.17 10.48 -1.17
CA MET A 378 -13.30 9.77 -0.56
C MET A 378 -13.10 8.27 -0.77
N ILE A 379 -13.66 7.46 0.14
CA ILE A 379 -13.82 6.03 -0.10
C ILE A 379 -14.74 5.86 -1.32
N GLU A 380 -14.38 4.98 -2.25
CA GLU A 380 -15.00 4.88 -3.58
C GLU A 380 -16.54 4.71 -3.52
N ASP A 381 -17.02 3.97 -2.53
CA ASP A 381 -18.41 3.55 -2.43
C ASP A 381 -19.28 4.45 -1.54
N ASN A 382 -18.74 5.49 -0.91
CA ASN A 382 -19.51 6.37 -0.03
C ASN A 382 -18.96 7.82 0.04
N ASP A 383 -19.49 8.62 0.96
CA ASP A 383 -19.12 10.03 1.20
C ASP A 383 -18.16 10.23 2.39
N GLU A 384 -17.51 9.16 2.85
CA GLU A 384 -16.52 9.18 3.92
C GLU A 384 -15.12 9.47 3.34
N ALA A 385 -14.38 10.37 3.98
CA ALA A 385 -12.99 10.61 3.64
C ALA A 385 -12.16 9.33 3.90
N ALA A 386 -11.34 8.94 2.93
CA ALA A 386 -10.39 7.86 3.12
C ALA A 386 -9.38 8.24 4.24
N PRO A 387 -8.79 7.24 4.93
CA PRO A 387 -7.76 7.50 5.93
C PRO A 387 -6.66 8.42 5.40
N PHE A 388 -6.46 9.55 6.07
CA PHE A 388 -5.52 10.57 5.64
C PHE A 388 -4.14 10.33 6.23
N ARG A 389 -3.13 10.31 5.36
CA ARG A 389 -1.71 10.33 5.75
C ARG A 389 -0.98 11.35 4.88
N GLN A 390 -0.35 12.33 5.53
CA GLN A 390 0.33 13.43 4.84
C GLN A 390 1.57 12.95 4.07
N ARG A 391 1.85 13.57 2.92
CA ARG A 391 3.08 13.34 2.14
C ARG A 391 4.31 13.82 2.91
N ARG A 392 5.30 12.94 3.09
CA ARG A 392 6.50 13.26 3.89
C ARG A 392 7.36 14.36 3.29
N PHE A 393 7.50 14.42 1.96
CA PHE A 393 8.26 15.49 1.30
C PHE A 393 7.65 16.87 1.55
N PHE A 394 6.32 16.99 1.46
CA PHE A 394 5.60 18.23 1.75
C PHE A 394 5.69 18.59 3.23
N TYR A 395 5.42 17.64 4.12
CA TYR A 395 5.48 17.90 5.57
C TYR A 395 6.89 18.29 6.00
N TYR A 396 7.94 17.66 5.46
CA TYR A 396 9.33 17.98 5.78
C TYR A 396 9.69 19.44 5.50
N LEU A 397 9.11 20.05 4.46
CA LEU A 397 9.37 21.45 4.12
C LEU A 397 8.33 22.44 4.65
N THR A 398 7.37 22.00 5.46
CA THR A 398 6.26 22.88 5.92
C THR A 398 5.83 22.69 7.37
N GLY A 399 5.98 21.48 7.92
CA GLY A 399 5.32 21.05 9.16
C GLY A 399 3.79 21.00 9.07
N CYS A 400 3.21 21.18 7.87
CA CYS A 400 1.78 21.39 7.69
C CYS A 400 1.03 20.05 7.53
N PRO A 401 0.10 19.71 8.45
CA PRO A 401 -0.73 18.51 8.36
C PRO A 401 -1.98 18.69 7.48
N LEU A 402 -2.26 19.90 6.98
CA LEU A 402 -3.49 20.16 6.22
C LEU A 402 -3.46 19.45 4.86
N PRO A 403 -4.59 18.84 4.44
CA PRO A 403 -4.74 18.32 3.09
C PRO A 403 -4.87 19.45 2.07
N ASP A 404 -4.90 19.07 0.78
CA ASP A 404 -5.27 19.94 -0.34
C ASP A 404 -4.50 21.27 -0.43
N SER A 405 -3.30 21.28 0.11
CA SER A 405 -2.39 22.44 0.22
C SER A 405 -1.22 22.35 -0.77
N TYR A 406 -0.55 23.47 -1.00
CA TYR A 406 0.64 23.58 -1.86
C TYR A 406 1.74 24.36 -1.15
N PHE A 407 2.98 24.19 -1.59
CA PHE A 407 4.14 24.89 -1.04
C PHE A 407 5.08 25.35 -2.16
N THR A 408 5.53 26.59 -2.08
CA THR A 408 6.62 27.12 -2.89
C THR A 408 7.77 27.64 -2.05
N TYR A 409 9.00 27.47 -2.52
CA TYR A 409 10.20 28.10 -1.96
C TYR A 409 11.01 28.73 -3.09
N ASP A 410 11.10 30.06 -3.12
CA ASP A 410 11.94 30.78 -4.08
C ASP A 410 13.40 30.78 -3.60
N ILE A 411 14.28 30.17 -4.38
CA ILE A 411 15.71 29.98 -4.03
C ILE A 411 16.45 31.32 -3.98
N ALA A 412 16.10 32.27 -4.84
CA ALA A 412 16.82 33.53 -4.95
C ALA A 412 16.46 34.49 -3.82
N SER A 413 15.17 34.58 -3.48
CA SER A 413 14.71 35.44 -2.38
C SER A 413 14.68 34.74 -1.02
N GLU A 414 14.96 33.43 -0.97
CA GLU A 414 14.80 32.57 0.21
C GLU A 414 13.42 32.68 0.87
N LYS A 415 12.36 32.80 0.04
CA LYS A 415 11.00 33.07 0.52
C LYS A 415 10.13 31.83 0.38
N SER A 416 9.56 31.37 1.48
CA SER A 416 8.60 30.26 1.50
C SER A 416 7.15 30.74 1.53
N THR A 417 6.30 30.14 0.71
CA THR A 417 4.85 30.43 0.69
C THR A 417 4.05 29.14 0.77
N LEU A 418 3.19 29.05 1.78
CA LEU A 418 2.24 27.96 1.96
C LEU A 418 0.88 28.37 1.39
N PHE A 419 0.22 27.46 0.69
CA PHE A 419 -1.12 27.68 0.13
C PHE A 419 -2.07 26.69 0.78
N ILE A 420 -3.04 27.18 1.56
CA ILE A 420 -4.03 26.36 2.25
C ILE A 420 -5.42 26.52 1.63
N PRO A 421 -6.34 25.55 1.78
CA PRO A 421 -7.70 25.69 1.25
C PRO A 421 -8.39 26.97 1.77
N PRO A 422 -9.13 27.70 0.93
CA PRO A 422 -9.90 28.86 1.38
C PRO A 422 -11.01 28.44 2.34
N ILE A 423 -11.42 29.36 3.21
CA ILE A 423 -12.56 29.14 4.11
C ILE A 423 -13.85 29.14 3.29
N ASP A 424 -14.49 27.99 3.19
CA ASP A 424 -15.85 27.86 2.68
C ASP A 424 -16.86 28.00 3.82
N ALA A 425 -17.69 29.04 3.76
CA ALA A 425 -18.70 29.35 4.77
C ALA A 425 -19.69 28.20 4.98
N ASP A 426 -20.02 27.45 3.92
CA ASP A 426 -20.92 26.30 4.03
C ASP A 426 -20.23 25.17 4.81
N SER A 427 -18.95 24.89 4.53
CA SER A 427 -18.14 23.89 5.22
C SER A 427 -17.95 24.17 6.72
N VAL A 428 -17.92 25.44 7.15
CA VAL A 428 -17.79 25.81 8.57
C VAL A 428 -18.90 25.19 9.44
N ILE A 429 -20.12 25.08 8.89
CA ILE A 429 -21.27 24.51 9.60
C ILE A 429 -21.09 23.00 9.84
N TRP A 430 -20.38 22.31 8.95
CA TRP A 430 -20.22 20.85 8.97
C TRP A 430 -18.94 20.39 9.65
N SER A 431 -17.84 21.09 9.39
CA SER A 431 -16.49 20.65 9.73
C SER A 431 -15.81 21.55 10.77
N GLY A 432 -16.50 22.60 11.24
CA GLY A 432 -15.91 23.63 12.09
C GLY A 432 -15.12 24.66 11.30
N LEU A 433 -14.63 25.70 11.98
CA LEU A 433 -13.83 26.74 11.36
C LEU A 433 -12.45 26.15 10.96
N PRO A 434 -12.10 26.10 9.67
CA PRO A 434 -10.78 25.63 9.25
C PRO A 434 -9.70 26.68 9.58
N THR A 435 -8.44 26.24 9.56
CA THR A 435 -7.28 27.11 9.80
C THR A 435 -7.27 28.29 8.82
N SER A 436 -7.19 29.52 9.33
CA SER A 436 -7.08 30.72 8.48
C SER A 436 -5.63 30.94 8.02
N PRO A 437 -5.38 31.74 6.97
CA PRO A 437 -4.03 32.11 6.56
C PRO A 437 -3.21 32.77 7.69
N GLU A 438 -3.82 33.61 8.51
CA GLU A 438 -3.17 34.26 9.65
C GLU A 438 -2.80 33.24 10.74
N GLU A 439 -3.69 32.30 11.03
CA GLU A 439 -3.44 31.22 11.98
C GLU A 439 -2.33 30.30 11.47
N ALA A 440 -2.39 29.87 10.21
CA ALA A 440 -1.34 29.07 9.58
C ALA A 440 0.03 29.79 9.60
N LEU A 441 0.07 31.10 9.34
CA LEU A 441 1.32 31.89 9.42
C LEU A 441 1.87 31.93 10.85
N SER A 442 1.00 31.89 11.86
CA SER A 442 1.39 31.81 13.28
C SER A 442 1.85 30.41 13.69
N LEU A 443 1.37 29.35 13.04
CA LEU A 443 1.67 27.94 13.36
C LEU A 443 2.91 27.43 12.62
N TYR A 444 3.03 27.69 11.33
CA TYR A 444 4.06 27.10 10.48
C TYR A 444 5.23 28.07 10.26
N ASP A 445 6.44 27.52 10.11
CA ASP A 445 7.63 28.31 9.82
C ASP A 445 7.72 28.62 8.32
N VAL A 446 6.88 29.56 7.88
CA VAL A 446 6.82 30.05 6.50
C VAL A 446 6.75 31.57 6.46
N ASP A 447 7.13 32.18 5.33
CA ASP A 447 7.17 33.65 5.21
C ASP A 447 5.84 34.25 4.74
N ALA A 448 5.01 33.46 4.06
CA ALA A 448 3.67 33.86 3.65
C ALA A 448 2.70 32.66 3.63
N VAL A 449 1.43 32.95 3.86
CA VAL A 449 0.33 32.01 3.62
C VAL A 449 -0.69 32.65 2.72
N LEU A 450 -1.07 31.94 1.65
CA LEU A 450 -2.11 32.32 0.70
C LEU A 450 -3.14 31.20 0.59
N THR A 451 -4.20 31.42 -0.17
CA THR A 451 -5.22 30.39 -0.43
C THR A 451 -4.93 29.62 -1.72
N THR A 452 -5.40 28.38 -1.81
CA THR A 452 -5.09 27.47 -2.92
C THR A 452 -5.60 27.94 -4.29
N ASP A 453 -6.61 28.81 -4.34
CA ASP A 453 -7.19 29.35 -5.56
C ASP A 453 -6.22 30.29 -6.33
N VAL A 454 -5.21 30.84 -5.67
CA VAL A 454 -4.22 31.72 -6.30
C VAL A 454 -2.93 31.00 -6.72
N ILE A 455 -2.81 29.67 -6.53
CA ILE A 455 -1.55 28.95 -6.78
C ILE A 455 -1.06 29.09 -8.23
N ASN A 456 -1.94 28.89 -9.22
CA ASN A 456 -1.56 29.01 -10.63
C ASN A 456 -1.20 30.46 -11.00
N ALA A 457 -1.86 31.46 -10.40
CA ALA A 457 -1.51 32.86 -10.60
C ALA A 457 -0.12 33.17 -10.03
N HIS A 458 0.21 32.63 -8.85
CA HIS A 458 1.53 32.76 -8.25
C HIS A 458 2.63 32.07 -9.08
N LEU A 459 2.37 30.86 -9.58
CA LEU A 459 3.29 30.15 -10.47
C LEU A 459 3.49 30.87 -11.82
N ALA A 460 2.53 31.69 -12.24
CA ALA A 460 2.57 32.48 -13.47
C ALA A 460 3.15 33.91 -13.30
N GLU A 461 3.67 34.27 -12.12
CA GLU A 461 4.39 35.54 -11.94
C GLU A 461 5.57 35.64 -12.93
N PRO A 462 5.92 36.85 -13.43
CA PRO A 462 6.99 37.01 -14.42
C PRO A 462 8.38 36.69 -13.85
N ASN A 463 9.35 36.44 -14.73
CA ASN A 463 10.76 36.16 -14.41
C ASN A 463 11.00 34.81 -13.69
N ARG A 464 10.14 33.81 -13.89
CA ARG A 464 10.43 32.44 -13.47
C ARG A 464 11.53 31.83 -14.34
N THR A 465 12.47 31.14 -13.71
CA THR A 465 13.60 30.49 -14.40
C THR A 465 13.43 28.98 -14.45
N LYS A 466 13.26 28.36 -13.29
CA LYS A 466 13.20 26.91 -13.15
C LYS A 466 12.23 26.50 -12.05
N VAL A 467 11.51 25.41 -12.26
CA VAL A 467 10.74 24.73 -11.21
C VAL A 467 11.36 23.39 -10.90
N TRP A 468 11.52 23.11 -9.62
CA TRP A 468 11.91 21.81 -9.08
C TRP A 468 10.65 21.21 -8.44
N ALA A 469 10.19 20.07 -8.93
CA ALA A 469 8.99 19.41 -8.41
C ALA A 469 9.14 17.89 -8.41
N ILE A 470 8.15 17.16 -7.92
CA ILE A 470 8.13 15.70 -7.91
C ILE A 470 7.04 15.24 -8.88
N ALA A 471 7.43 14.72 -10.06
CA ALA A 471 6.52 14.47 -11.18
C ALA A 471 5.21 13.74 -10.80
N PRO A 472 5.25 12.59 -10.08
CA PRO A 472 4.04 11.84 -9.73
C PRO A 472 3.11 12.53 -8.73
N GLN A 473 3.54 13.66 -8.14
CA GLN A 473 2.82 14.35 -7.05
C GLN A 473 2.11 15.62 -7.51
N ILE A 474 2.29 16.03 -8.77
CA ILE A 474 1.72 17.26 -9.33
C ILE A 474 0.29 16.99 -9.80
N SER A 475 -0.65 17.82 -9.34
CA SER A 475 -2.05 17.75 -9.75
C SER A 475 -2.25 18.20 -11.21
N THR A 476 -3.24 17.64 -11.91
CA THR A 476 -3.45 17.86 -13.35
C THR A 476 -3.75 19.32 -13.72
N HIS A 477 -4.38 20.08 -12.83
CA HIS A 477 -4.71 21.50 -13.03
C HIS A 477 -3.55 22.46 -12.80
N ILE A 478 -2.39 21.97 -12.35
CA ILE A 478 -1.21 22.79 -12.08
C ILE A 478 -0.41 22.99 -13.36
N THR A 479 -0.05 24.24 -13.62
CA THR A 479 0.69 24.63 -14.84
C THR A 479 2.02 25.31 -14.52
N PHE A 480 3.05 24.93 -15.26
CA PHE A 480 4.40 25.51 -15.18
C PHE A 480 4.81 26.19 -16.50
N LEU A 481 3.85 26.79 -17.22
CA LEU A 481 4.10 27.40 -18.54
C LEU A 481 5.19 28.48 -18.48
N GLU A 482 5.17 29.33 -17.45
CA GLU A 482 6.13 30.43 -17.29
C GLU A 482 7.53 29.98 -16.86
N PHE A 483 7.73 28.72 -16.51
CA PHE A 483 9.04 28.17 -16.17
C PHE A 483 9.71 27.60 -17.43
N PRO A 484 10.75 28.24 -18.01
CA PRO A 484 11.42 27.71 -19.19
C PRO A 484 12.11 26.37 -18.89
N GLU A 485 12.64 26.18 -17.68
CA GLU A 485 13.23 24.93 -17.23
C GLU A 485 12.39 24.22 -16.16
N LYS A 486 12.36 22.89 -16.22
CA LYS A 486 11.61 22.03 -15.29
C LYS A 486 12.47 20.83 -14.92
N ASP A 487 12.66 20.60 -13.63
CA ASP A 487 13.31 19.40 -13.12
C ASP A 487 12.34 18.65 -12.21
N PHE A 488 12.09 17.39 -12.55
CA PHE A 488 11.14 16.53 -11.83
C PHE A 488 11.78 15.33 -11.13
N ILE A 489 13.11 15.34 -11.01
CA ILE A 489 13.90 14.20 -10.53
C ILE A 489 14.67 14.61 -9.28
N LEU A 490 15.46 15.67 -9.35
CA LEU A 490 16.48 15.95 -8.35
C LEU A 490 15.90 16.42 -7.00
N LEU A 491 14.72 17.07 -6.99
CA LEU A 491 14.09 17.52 -5.74
C LEU A 491 13.75 16.35 -4.81
N LYS A 492 13.28 15.23 -5.37
CA LYS A 492 12.97 14.04 -4.58
C LYS A 492 14.23 13.52 -3.89
N GLU A 493 15.30 13.31 -4.66
CA GLU A 493 16.61 12.87 -4.13
C GLU A 493 17.13 13.84 -3.06
N ALA A 494 17.09 15.14 -3.32
CA ALA A 494 17.57 16.16 -2.38
C ALA A 494 16.84 16.11 -1.03
N ILE A 495 15.51 15.98 -1.04
CA ILE A 495 14.74 15.85 0.20
C ILE A 495 15.04 14.51 0.89
N GLU A 496 15.19 13.44 0.12
CA GLU A 496 15.51 12.11 0.66
C GLU A 496 16.86 12.12 1.39
N GLU A 497 17.91 12.65 0.78
CA GLU A 497 19.24 12.73 1.39
C GLU A 497 19.27 13.67 2.61
N CYS A 498 18.56 14.80 2.56
CA CYS A 498 18.46 15.71 3.70
C CYS A 498 17.72 15.10 4.91
N ARG A 499 16.74 14.22 4.67
CA ARG A 499 15.98 13.53 5.74
C ARG A 499 16.80 12.48 6.47
N VAL A 500 17.91 12.00 5.90
CA VAL A 500 18.78 11.01 6.56
C VAL A 500 19.33 11.57 7.88
N GLN A 501 19.81 12.82 7.88
CA GLN A 501 20.39 13.50 9.04
C GLN A 501 19.35 14.37 9.74
N LYS A 502 18.97 13.99 10.95
CA LYS A 502 17.92 14.63 11.73
C LYS A 502 18.50 15.86 12.44
N ASP A 503 17.76 16.97 12.41
CA ASP A 503 18.06 18.07 13.32
C ASP A 503 17.51 17.83 14.73
N GLU A 504 17.81 18.72 15.67
CA GLU A 504 17.41 18.57 17.06
C GLU A 504 15.89 18.52 17.25
N TYR A 505 15.11 19.25 16.44
CA TYR A 505 13.65 19.25 16.51
C TYR A 505 13.10 17.89 16.05
N GLU A 506 13.66 17.36 14.95
CA GLU A 506 13.30 16.04 14.43
C GLU A 506 13.64 14.91 15.42
N VAL A 507 14.81 14.97 16.04
CA VAL A 507 15.23 14.00 17.08
C VAL A 507 14.26 14.01 18.26
N GLU A 508 13.81 15.18 18.71
CA GLU A 508 12.88 15.28 19.84
C GLU A 508 11.47 14.78 19.49
N LEU A 509 11.02 14.93 18.24
CA LEU A 509 9.77 14.28 17.78
C LEU A 509 9.88 12.74 17.82
N ILE A 510 11.01 12.18 17.38
CA ILE A 510 11.28 10.73 17.45
C ILE A 510 11.38 10.27 18.91
N ARG A 511 12.02 11.05 19.79
CA ARG A 511 12.10 10.78 21.23
C ARG A 511 10.71 10.78 21.86
N LYS A 512 9.84 11.70 21.48
CA LYS A 512 8.44 11.74 21.93
C LYS A 512 7.65 10.52 21.45
N ALA A 513 7.80 10.12 20.19
CA ALA A 513 7.19 8.90 19.67
C ALA A 513 7.67 7.65 20.45
N ASN A 514 8.98 7.54 20.71
CA ASN A 514 9.56 6.45 21.51
C ASN A 514 9.02 6.41 22.95
N ALA A 515 8.86 7.57 23.60
CA ALA A 515 8.32 7.66 24.95
C ALA A 515 6.85 7.19 25.01
N ILE A 516 6.03 7.61 24.04
CA ILE A 516 4.63 7.17 23.94
C ILE A 516 4.55 5.66 23.69
N SER A 517 5.33 5.15 22.74
CA SER A 517 5.41 3.71 22.46
C SER A 517 5.93 2.92 23.65
N THR A 518 6.85 3.46 24.45
CA THR A 518 7.32 2.83 25.71
C THR A 518 6.18 2.66 26.71
N ILE A 519 5.29 3.67 26.84
CA ILE A 519 4.10 3.57 27.69
C ILE A 519 3.20 2.44 27.21
N ALA A 520 2.95 2.37 25.90
CA ALA A 520 2.10 1.35 25.28
C ALA A 520 2.69 -0.08 25.41
N HIS A 521 3.98 -0.26 25.13
CA HIS A 521 4.71 -1.51 25.36
C HIS A 521 4.60 -1.95 26.83
N THR A 522 4.81 -1.03 27.76
CA THR A 522 4.72 -1.31 29.20
C THR A 522 3.30 -1.73 29.61
N ALA A 523 2.27 -1.12 29.01
CA ALA A 523 0.88 -1.51 29.27
C ALA A 523 0.59 -2.94 28.77
N VAL A 524 1.10 -3.31 27.60
CA VAL A 524 0.99 -4.69 27.09
C VAL A 524 1.72 -5.67 28.00
N LEU A 525 2.95 -5.38 28.43
CA LEU A 525 3.70 -6.21 29.39
C LEU A 525 2.89 -6.48 30.67
N LYS A 526 2.23 -5.46 31.21
CA LYS A 526 1.38 -5.60 32.40
C LYS A 526 0.13 -6.46 32.16
N ASN A 527 -0.39 -6.55 30.94
CA ASN A 527 -1.67 -7.19 30.66
C ASN A 527 -1.57 -8.54 29.93
N VAL A 528 -0.36 -8.95 29.51
CA VAL A 528 -0.16 -10.16 28.69
C VAL A 528 -0.73 -11.43 29.33
N LYS A 529 -0.60 -11.59 30.66
CA LYS A 529 -1.07 -12.78 31.39
C LYS A 529 -2.58 -12.92 31.43
N SER A 530 -3.30 -11.80 31.35
CA SER A 530 -4.77 -11.76 31.43
C SER A 530 -5.44 -11.72 30.05
N ALA A 531 -4.70 -11.38 29.00
CA ALA A 531 -5.22 -11.33 27.64
C ALA A 531 -5.50 -12.73 27.11
N LYS A 532 -6.53 -12.86 26.28
CA LYS A 532 -6.93 -14.15 25.70
C LYS A 532 -6.33 -14.39 24.32
N ASN A 533 -6.12 -13.32 23.57
CA ASN A 533 -5.67 -13.35 22.18
C ASN A 533 -4.81 -12.12 21.86
N GLU A 534 -4.10 -12.19 20.74
CA GLU A 534 -3.20 -11.14 20.24
C GLU A 534 -3.92 -9.78 20.05
N ARG A 535 -5.14 -9.77 19.51
CA ARG A 535 -5.92 -8.56 19.22
C ARG A 535 -6.23 -7.73 20.47
N GLU A 536 -6.44 -8.37 21.62
CA GLU A 536 -6.67 -7.64 22.88
C GLU A 536 -5.46 -6.78 23.27
N LEU A 537 -4.24 -7.30 23.02
CA LEU A 537 -3.00 -6.59 23.30
C LEU A 537 -2.68 -5.53 22.24
N GLU A 538 -2.98 -5.80 20.97
CA GLU A 538 -2.95 -4.80 19.90
C GLU A 538 -3.85 -3.59 20.23
N GLY A 539 -5.11 -3.87 20.59
CA GLY A 539 -6.07 -2.81 20.95
C GLY A 539 -5.61 -2.00 22.18
N LEU A 540 -4.99 -2.66 23.16
CA LEU A 540 -4.39 -1.99 24.31
C LEU A 540 -3.23 -1.08 23.90
N PHE A 541 -2.32 -1.56 23.05
CA PHE A 541 -1.19 -0.77 22.56
C PHE A 541 -1.67 0.50 21.84
N ILE A 542 -2.60 0.35 20.90
CA ILE A 542 -3.17 1.47 20.12
C ILE A 542 -3.89 2.46 21.04
N LYS A 543 -4.68 1.96 22.00
CA LYS A 543 -5.36 2.81 22.99
C LYS A 543 -4.36 3.69 23.74
N GLU A 544 -3.26 3.13 24.23
CA GLU A 544 -2.25 3.89 24.99
C GLU A 544 -1.53 4.90 24.09
N CYS A 545 -1.23 4.57 22.83
CA CYS A 545 -0.67 5.53 21.88
C CYS A 545 -1.60 6.73 21.67
N ILE A 546 -2.87 6.47 21.36
CA ILE A 546 -3.89 7.51 21.14
C ILE A 546 -4.04 8.39 22.39
N ALA A 547 -4.14 7.78 23.57
CA ALA A 547 -4.33 8.50 24.83
C ALA A 547 -3.16 9.43 25.18
N ASN A 548 -1.96 9.14 24.68
CA ASN A 548 -0.75 9.93 24.93
C ASN A 548 -0.35 10.84 23.75
N GLY A 549 -1.22 10.97 22.74
CA GLY A 549 -1.08 11.95 21.65
C GLY A 549 -0.47 11.40 20.35
N ALA A 550 -0.10 10.12 20.29
CA ALA A 550 0.26 9.44 19.04
C ALA A 550 -0.98 8.73 18.48
N ARG A 551 -1.85 9.49 17.81
CA ARG A 551 -3.10 8.95 17.27
C ARG A 551 -2.85 7.86 16.22
N GLU A 552 -1.93 8.14 15.31
CA GLU A 552 -1.56 7.23 14.24
C GLU A 552 -0.48 6.26 14.71
N GLN A 553 -0.49 5.05 14.17
CA GLN A 553 0.61 4.11 14.32
C GLN A 553 1.61 4.33 13.17
N ALA A 554 2.90 4.15 13.43
CA ALA A 554 3.92 4.29 12.40
C ALA A 554 3.79 3.20 11.31
N TYR A 555 3.36 2.01 11.74
CA TYR A 555 3.06 0.83 10.93
C TYR A 555 2.03 -0.02 11.67
N HIS A 556 1.47 -1.02 11.00
CA HIS A 556 0.55 -1.93 11.65
C HIS A 556 1.29 -2.80 12.67
N SER A 557 0.80 -2.85 13.91
CA SER A 557 1.42 -3.63 14.97
C SER A 557 1.53 -5.10 14.60
N ILE A 558 2.64 -5.72 14.96
CA ILE A 558 2.88 -7.15 14.87
C ILE A 558 2.78 -7.69 16.31
N VAL A 559 1.70 -8.44 16.57
CA VAL A 559 1.45 -9.04 17.89
C VAL A 559 1.45 -10.55 17.74
N ALA A 560 2.64 -11.14 17.73
CA ALA A 560 2.85 -12.50 17.28
C ALA A 560 3.16 -13.44 18.45
N SER A 561 2.25 -14.38 18.73
CA SER A 561 2.40 -15.33 19.83
C SER A 561 2.82 -16.73 19.37
N GLY A 562 3.74 -17.35 20.12
CA GLY A 562 4.27 -18.69 19.83
C GLY A 562 4.98 -18.74 18.49
N GLU A 563 4.73 -19.78 17.68
CA GLU A 563 5.37 -19.97 16.37
C GLU A 563 5.12 -18.81 15.39
N ALA A 564 4.04 -18.03 15.58
CA ALA A 564 3.77 -16.84 14.77
C ALA A 564 4.90 -15.79 14.87
N ALA A 565 5.64 -15.75 15.98
CA ALA A 565 6.79 -14.86 16.17
C ALA A 565 7.94 -15.13 15.18
N ALA A 566 7.91 -16.27 14.46
CA ALA A 566 8.83 -16.57 13.37
C ALA A 566 8.44 -15.89 12.03
N THR A 567 7.27 -15.25 11.95
CA THR A 567 6.80 -14.51 10.77
C THR A 567 7.09 -13.03 10.95
N LEU A 568 8.05 -12.50 10.17
CA LEU A 568 8.63 -11.17 10.40
C LEU A 568 7.61 -10.03 10.41
N HIS A 569 6.70 -9.99 9.42
CA HIS A 569 5.61 -9.01 9.31
C HIS A 569 4.25 -9.69 9.51
N TYR A 570 4.05 -10.30 10.67
CA TYR A 570 2.79 -10.96 11.02
C TYR A 570 1.67 -9.95 11.28
N MET A 571 0.54 -10.11 10.57
CA MET A 571 -0.57 -9.13 10.56
C MET A 571 -1.89 -9.70 11.06
N LYS A 572 -1.99 -11.02 11.28
CA LYS A 572 -3.26 -11.68 11.58
C LYS A 572 -3.78 -11.27 12.97
N ASN A 573 -2.88 -11.12 13.94
CA ASN A 573 -3.12 -10.62 15.29
C ASN A 573 -4.41 -11.16 15.94
N SER A 574 -4.76 -12.43 15.73
CA SER A 574 -6.04 -12.99 16.18
C SER A 574 -5.92 -14.34 16.86
N GLU A 575 -4.70 -14.86 17.04
CA GLU A 575 -4.50 -16.17 17.66
C GLU A 575 -4.71 -16.11 19.17
N GLY A 576 -5.14 -17.24 19.74
CA GLY A 576 -5.19 -17.42 21.19
C GLY A 576 -3.78 -17.48 21.81
N LEU A 577 -3.65 -17.01 23.05
CA LEU A 577 -2.38 -16.99 23.78
C LEU A 577 -2.12 -18.25 24.61
N GLU A 578 -3.17 -19.06 24.87
CA GLU A 578 -3.08 -20.24 25.73
C GLU A 578 -2.07 -21.27 25.19
N GLY A 579 -1.21 -21.77 26.08
CA GLY A 579 -0.21 -22.80 25.76
C GLY A 579 1.00 -22.30 24.96
N LYS A 580 1.05 -21.02 24.56
CA LYS A 580 2.18 -20.44 23.82
C LYS A 580 3.25 -19.90 24.76
N LEU A 581 4.52 -20.01 24.35
CA LEU A 581 5.66 -19.61 25.18
C LEU A 581 5.83 -18.09 25.24
N ASN A 582 6.04 -17.49 24.07
CA ASN A 582 6.44 -16.09 23.92
C ASN A 582 5.39 -15.30 23.16
N LEU A 583 5.41 -13.99 23.38
CA LEU A 583 4.82 -13.00 22.49
C LEU A 583 5.91 -12.05 22.03
N LEU A 584 6.02 -11.88 20.72
CA LEU A 584 6.82 -10.85 20.07
C LEU A 584 5.87 -9.70 19.71
N LEU A 585 6.07 -8.57 20.39
CA LEU A 585 5.37 -7.33 20.12
C LEU A 585 6.33 -6.40 19.37
N ASP A 586 6.05 -6.18 18.10
CA ASP A 586 6.71 -5.17 17.28
C ASP A 586 5.66 -4.10 16.94
N ALA A 587 5.77 -2.96 17.60
CA ALA A 587 4.80 -1.89 17.48
C ALA A 587 5.39 -0.53 17.87
N GLY A 588 5.03 0.51 17.11
CA GLY A 588 5.43 1.88 17.38
C GLY A 588 4.38 2.90 16.93
N GLY A 589 4.13 3.89 17.78
CA GLY A 589 3.30 5.05 17.48
C GLY A 589 4.02 6.05 16.57
N GLU A 590 3.23 6.88 15.89
CA GLU A 590 3.68 8.03 15.12
C GLU A 590 3.23 9.32 15.81
N TYR A 591 4.20 10.20 16.10
CA TYR A 591 3.92 11.51 16.67
C TYR A 591 4.27 12.60 15.66
N ASN A 592 3.26 13.35 15.21
CA ASN A 592 3.40 14.43 14.23
C ASN A 592 4.22 14.02 12.98
N CYS A 593 3.86 12.90 12.37
CA CYS A 593 4.54 12.31 11.22
C CYS A 593 5.94 11.73 11.47
N TYR A 594 6.44 11.68 12.72
CA TYR A 594 7.70 11.01 13.06
C TYR A 594 7.44 9.68 13.77
N ALA A 595 8.08 8.64 13.26
CA ALA A 595 7.86 7.25 13.67
C ALA A 595 8.71 6.89 14.89
N SER A 596 8.22 5.89 15.61
CA SER A 596 9.04 5.02 16.46
C SER A 596 8.88 3.59 15.96
N ASP A 597 9.91 2.78 16.17
CA ASP A 597 9.91 1.36 15.84
C ASP A 597 10.52 0.58 17.01
N ILE A 598 9.74 -0.30 17.63
CA ILE A 598 10.17 -0.96 18.87
C ILE A 598 9.61 -2.37 18.90
N THR A 599 10.53 -3.32 18.98
CA THR A 599 10.23 -4.74 19.21
C THR A 599 10.66 -5.21 20.59
N ARG A 600 9.77 -5.90 21.31
CA ARG A 600 10.07 -6.67 22.52
C ARG A 600 9.47 -8.06 22.43
N THR A 601 10.25 -9.07 22.80
CA THR A 601 9.74 -10.44 23.01
C THR A 601 9.71 -10.76 24.50
N PHE A 602 8.64 -11.38 24.98
CA PHE A 602 8.45 -11.67 26.41
C PHE A 602 7.59 -12.91 26.65
N PRO A 603 7.70 -13.57 27.82
CA PRO A 603 6.97 -14.79 28.09
C PRO A 603 5.52 -14.49 28.48
N ILE A 604 4.58 -15.17 27.83
CA ILE A 604 3.14 -14.95 28.06
C ILE A 604 2.75 -15.35 29.49
N SER A 605 3.36 -16.40 30.02
CA SER A 605 3.09 -16.93 31.37
C SER A 605 3.64 -16.05 32.50
N GLY A 606 4.50 -15.08 32.20
CA GLY A 606 5.29 -14.34 33.18
C GLY A 606 6.57 -15.04 33.63
N SER A 607 7.00 -16.10 32.94
CA SER A 607 8.30 -16.75 33.18
C SER A 607 8.83 -17.35 31.89
N PHE A 608 10.10 -17.12 31.56
CA PHE A 608 10.71 -17.75 30.40
C PHE A 608 10.94 -19.25 30.63
N THR A 609 10.77 -20.06 29.58
CA THR A 609 11.35 -21.41 29.53
C THR A 609 12.86 -21.33 29.33
N SER A 610 13.58 -22.44 29.53
CA SER A 610 15.03 -22.48 29.31
C SER A 610 15.39 -22.18 27.86
N GLU A 611 14.62 -22.73 26.92
CA GLU A 611 14.78 -22.52 25.48
C GLU A 611 14.54 -21.05 25.10
N SER A 612 13.42 -20.47 25.54
CA SER A 612 13.11 -19.06 25.23
C SER A 612 14.11 -18.09 25.85
N LEU A 613 14.50 -18.30 27.11
CA LEU A 613 15.48 -17.44 27.79
C LEU A 613 16.85 -17.49 27.11
N SER A 614 17.26 -18.68 26.68
CA SER A 614 18.56 -18.85 26.01
C SER A 614 18.61 -18.07 24.69
N ILE A 615 17.56 -18.15 23.87
CA ILE A 615 17.47 -17.38 22.63
C ILE A 615 17.35 -15.88 22.91
N TYR A 616 16.59 -15.48 23.94
CA TYR A 616 16.49 -14.09 24.35
C TYR A 616 17.85 -13.49 24.71
N ASN A 617 18.65 -14.20 25.50
CA ASN A 617 19.98 -13.76 25.90
C ASN A 617 20.95 -13.63 24.71
N ILE A 618 20.86 -14.53 23.73
CA ILE A 618 21.64 -14.41 22.48
C ILE A 618 21.27 -13.12 21.75
N VAL A 619 19.97 -12.87 21.54
CA VAL A 619 19.50 -11.68 20.82
C VAL A 619 19.82 -10.39 21.59
N LEU A 620 19.71 -10.41 22.92
CA LEU A 620 20.11 -9.28 23.77
C LEU A 620 21.62 -9.00 23.64
N LYS A 621 22.47 -10.04 23.63
CA LYS A 621 23.91 -9.91 23.39
C LYS A 621 24.19 -9.35 22.00
N MET A 622 23.48 -9.83 20.96
CA MET A 622 23.58 -9.30 19.59
C MET A 622 23.30 -7.81 19.58
N GLN A 623 22.18 -7.37 20.18
CA GLN A 623 21.75 -5.98 20.16
C GLN A 623 22.77 -5.08 20.87
N LEU A 624 23.14 -5.42 22.10
CA LEU A 624 24.03 -4.60 22.92
C LEU A 624 25.40 -4.43 22.24
N GLN A 625 26.00 -5.49 21.72
CA GLN A 625 27.31 -5.38 21.06
C GLN A 625 27.24 -4.66 19.71
N CYS A 626 26.14 -4.82 18.96
CA CYS A 626 25.95 -4.04 17.73
C CYS A 626 25.81 -2.55 18.04
N ILE A 627 25.02 -2.19 19.06
CA ILE A 627 24.86 -0.81 19.52
C ILE A 627 26.21 -0.22 19.98
N ASP A 628 27.01 -0.97 20.74
CA ASP A 628 28.32 -0.52 21.25
C ASP A 628 29.31 -0.16 20.13
N MET A 629 29.12 -0.69 18.91
CA MET A 629 29.94 -0.32 17.75
C MET A 629 29.56 1.04 17.14
N LEU A 630 28.36 1.55 17.40
CA LEU A 630 27.77 2.63 16.59
C LEU A 630 28.38 3.99 16.89
N LYS A 631 28.81 4.64 15.81
CA LYS A 631 29.26 6.03 15.72
C LYS A 631 29.32 6.45 14.25
N ALA A 632 29.48 7.74 13.98
CA ALA A 632 29.64 8.24 12.63
C ALA A 632 30.81 7.54 11.89
N GLY A 633 30.58 7.20 10.62
CA GLY A 633 31.57 6.57 9.73
C GLY A 633 31.68 5.05 9.84
N VAL A 634 30.95 4.40 10.76
CA VAL A 634 30.93 2.93 10.86
C VAL A 634 30.23 2.32 9.65
N GLN A 635 30.82 1.26 9.09
CA GLN A 635 30.24 0.49 8.01
C GLN A 635 29.11 -0.41 8.54
N TRP A 636 27.88 -0.21 8.05
CA TRP A 636 26.71 -0.94 8.57
C TRP A 636 26.80 -2.46 8.36
N GLU A 637 27.36 -2.88 7.22
CA GLU A 637 27.60 -4.29 6.90
C GLU A 637 28.49 -4.98 7.95
N ASP A 638 29.47 -4.28 8.52
CA ASP A 638 30.35 -4.85 9.56
C ASP A 638 29.57 -5.10 10.85
N VAL A 639 28.66 -4.19 11.21
CA VAL A 639 27.77 -4.35 12.38
C VAL A 639 26.80 -5.52 12.15
N HIS A 640 26.25 -5.64 10.94
CA HIS A 640 25.39 -6.77 10.58
C HIS A 640 26.13 -8.12 10.62
N ILE A 641 27.39 -8.16 10.16
CA ILE A 641 28.23 -9.36 10.28
C ILE A 641 28.54 -9.69 11.75
N LEU A 642 28.76 -8.68 12.62
CA LEU A 642 28.92 -8.93 14.05
C LEU A 642 27.67 -9.61 14.65
N ALA A 643 26.47 -9.13 14.32
CA ALA A 643 25.23 -9.75 14.78
C ALA A 643 25.17 -11.24 14.41
N HIS A 644 25.53 -11.59 13.16
CA HIS A 644 25.59 -12.98 12.72
C HIS A 644 26.66 -13.80 13.46
N LYS A 645 27.83 -13.23 13.74
CA LYS A 645 28.88 -13.92 14.52
C LYS A 645 28.40 -14.28 15.92
N ILE A 646 27.73 -13.34 16.59
CA ILE A 646 27.17 -13.56 17.93
C ILE A 646 26.03 -14.61 17.89
N ALA A 647 25.16 -14.55 16.88
CA ALA A 647 24.12 -15.56 16.68
C ALA A 647 24.72 -16.96 16.48
N ILE A 648 25.77 -17.07 15.67
CA ILE A 648 26.47 -18.35 15.42
C ILE A 648 27.09 -18.89 16.72
N GLU A 649 27.82 -18.05 17.46
CA GLU A 649 28.42 -18.41 18.76
C GLU A 649 27.36 -18.93 19.73
N GLY A 650 26.26 -18.18 19.92
CA GLY A 650 25.19 -18.58 20.82
C GLY A 650 24.47 -19.87 20.39
N LEU A 651 24.19 -20.04 19.09
CA LEU A 651 23.54 -21.25 18.59
C LEU A 651 24.47 -22.47 18.63
N LEU A 652 25.80 -22.29 18.57
CA LEU A 652 26.80 -23.34 18.81
C LEU A 652 26.80 -23.76 20.29
N GLU A 653 26.76 -22.80 21.22
CA GLU A 653 26.68 -23.08 22.67
C GLU A 653 25.43 -23.89 23.04
N LEU A 654 24.31 -23.64 22.37
CA LEU A 654 23.07 -24.40 22.55
C LEU A 654 23.05 -25.75 21.84
N GLY A 655 24.05 -26.03 21.00
CA GLY A 655 24.14 -27.24 20.18
C GLY A 655 23.16 -27.29 19.01
N ILE A 656 22.46 -26.18 18.69
CA ILE A 656 21.60 -26.07 17.50
C ILE A 656 22.46 -26.04 16.24
N LEU A 657 23.56 -25.29 16.30
CA LEU A 657 24.63 -25.35 15.30
C LEU A 657 25.77 -26.24 15.79
N LYS A 658 26.54 -26.79 14.85
CA LYS A 658 27.74 -27.60 15.12
C LYS A 658 28.82 -27.37 14.06
N GLY A 659 30.08 -27.57 14.45
CA GLY A 659 31.25 -27.37 13.58
C GLY A 659 32.00 -26.08 13.89
N ASP A 660 32.69 -25.54 12.89
CA ASP A 660 33.51 -24.32 13.01
C ASP A 660 32.69 -23.06 12.70
N ALA A 661 32.83 -22.02 13.55
CA ALA A 661 32.06 -20.80 13.46
C ALA A 661 32.33 -20.00 12.17
N GLU A 662 33.59 -19.95 11.71
CA GLU A 662 33.97 -19.23 10.50
C GLU A 662 33.49 -19.97 9.24
N GLU A 663 33.52 -21.30 9.25
CA GLU A 663 32.93 -22.11 8.18
C GLU A 663 31.41 -21.92 8.07
N ILE A 664 30.70 -21.85 9.20
CA ILE A 664 29.26 -21.59 9.25
C ILE A 664 28.94 -20.21 8.70
N LEU A 665 29.70 -19.19 9.12
CA LEU A 665 29.54 -17.82 8.65
C LEU A 665 29.81 -17.74 7.14
N LYS A 666 30.90 -18.34 6.66
CA LYS A 666 31.26 -18.40 5.23
C LYS A 666 30.18 -19.11 4.40
N ALA A 667 29.58 -20.16 4.94
CA ALA A 667 28.48 -20.87 4.29
C ALA A 667 27.15 -20.10 4.32
N ARG A 668 27.04 -18.99 5.06
CA ARG A 668 25.80 -18.22 5.26
C ARG A 668 24.67 -19.01 5.92
N THR A 669 24.98 -20.06 6.66
CA THR A 669 23.99 -20.92 7.32
C THR A 669 23.17 -20.15 8.37
N SER A 670 23.76 -19.14 9.02
CA SER A 670 23.09 -18.27 9.98
C SER A 670 21.89 -17.52 9.40
N VAL A 671 21.83 -17.29 8.09
CA VAL A 671 20.70 -16.64 7.39
C VAL A 671 19.41 -17.45 7.52
N ALA A 672 19.49 -18.76 7.81
CA ALA A 672 18.31 -19.57 8.12
C ALA A 672 17.60 -19.12 9.41
N PHE A 673 18.36 -18.61 10.38
CA PHE A 673 17.87 -18.23 11.71
C PHE A 673 17.74 -16.72 11.88
N PHE A 674 18.50 -15.93 11.13
CA PHE A 674 18.43 -14.47 11.10
C PHE A 674 18.33 -14.00 9.65
N PRO A 675 17.12 -14.00 9.04
CA PRO A 675 16.97 -13.83 7.60
C PRO A 675 16.82 -12.37 7.12
N HIS A 676 16.66 -11.39 8.02
CA HIS A 676 16.44 -9.99 7.68
C HIS A 676 17.67 -9.12 7.98
N GLY A 677 17.67 -7.88 7.49
CA GLY A 677 18.72 -6.90 7.80
C GLY A 677 18.73 -6.52 9.29
N LEU A 678 19.89 -6.10 9.80
CA LEU A 678 20.03 -5.68 11.22
C LEU A 678 19.17 -4.49 11.63
N GLY A 679 18.75 -3.69 10.65
CA GLY A 679 17.94 -2.50 10.87
C GLY A 679 17.97 -1.56 9.68
N HIS A 680 17.37 -0.40 9.87
CA HIS A 680 17.09 0.58 8.83
C HIS A 680 17.05 2.00 9.38
N TYR A 681 17.17 3.00 8.51
CA TYR A 681 16.91 4.36 8.94
C TYR A 681 15.47 4.52 9.41
N LEU A 682 15.29 5.36 10.42
CA LEU A 682 14.00 5.73 11.01
C LEU A 682 13.88 7.25 11.01
N GLY A 683 12.69 7.77 10.72
CA GLY A 683 12.41 9.20 10.74
C GLY A 683 10.92 9.45 10.54
N MET A 684 10.55 10.09 9.44
CA MET A 684 9.14 10.36 9.14
C MET A 684 8.37 9.14 8.61
N ASP A 685 9.12 8.14 8.16
CA ASP A 685 8.63 6.82 7.78
C ASP A 685 9.38 5.78 8.64
N THR A 686 8.73 4.65 8.93
CA THR A 686 9.33 3.53 9.69
C THR A 686 10.60 3.04 8.99
N HIS A 687 10.46 2.61 7.74
CA HIS A 687 11.57 2.41 6.83
C HIS A 687 11.86 3.75 6.12
N ASP A 688 12.69 4.59 6.75
CA ASP A 688 13.02 5.91 6.23
C ASP A 688 13.94 5.84 4.99
N THR A 689 14.08 6.96 4.32
CA THR A 689 14.78 7.09 3.04
C THR A 689 16.32 7.14 3.18
N GLY A 690 17.03 7.10 2.05
CA GLY A 690 18.50 7.25 1.96
C GLY A 690 19.33 6.02 2.39
N GLY A 691 18.68 4.86 2.59
CA GLY A 691 19.38 3.63 2.99
C GLY A 691 20.02 2.83 1.84
N HIS A 692 19.67 3.13 0.59
CA HIS A 692 20.21 2.47 -0.62
C HIS A 692 20.26 0.92 -0.56
N PRO A 693 19.14 0.23 -0.30
CA PRO A 693 19.10 -1.24 -0.29
C PRO A 693 19.50 -1.84 -1.64
N ASN A 694 20.13 -3.02 -1.59
CA ASN A 694 20.44 -3.82 -2.78
C ASN A 694 19.80 -5.21 -2.65
N TYR A 695 18.54 -5.33 -3.07
CA TYR A 695 17.80 -6.60 -3.02
C TYR A 695 18.27 -7.64 -4.06
N ASP A 696 19.08 -7.21 -5.03
CA ASP A 696 19.70 -8.07 -6.04
C ASP A 696 21.07 -8.62 -5.58
N ASP A 697 21.51 -8.32 -4.35
CA ASP A 697 22.77 -8.84 -3.81
C ASP A 697 22.77 -10.37 -3.82
N GLU A 698 23.77 -10.96 -4.49
CA GLU A 698 23.93 -12.39 -4.59
C GLU A 698 24.30 -12.99 -3.22
N ASP A 699 24.99 -12.23 -2.36
CA ASP A 699 25.26 -12.64 -0.99
C ASP A 699 24.01 -12.46 -0.12
N ARG A 700 23.37 -13.59 0.19
CA ARG A 700 22.09 -13.65 0.91
C ARG A 700 22.12 -12.98 2.28
N ILE A 701 23.29 -12.83 2.90
CA ILE A 701 23.42 -12.16 4.19
C ILE A 701 23.15 -10.65 4.05
N PHE A 702 23.50 -10.02 2.93
CA PHE A 702 23.33 -8.56 2.75
C PHE A 702 22.05 -8.18 1.99
N ARG A 703 21.40 -9.15 1.34
CA ARG A 703 20.26 -8.95 0.43
C ARG A 703 19.12 -8.12 1.03
N TYR A 704 18.83 -8.32 2.32
CA TYR A 704 17.71 -7.65 2.99
C TYR A 704 18.14 -6.49 3.89
N LEU A 705 19.40 -6.04 3.79
CA LEU A 705 19.82 -4.79 4.42
C LEU A 705 19.14 -3.60 3.75
N ARG A 706 18.51 -2.76 4.57
CA ARG A 706 17.86 -1.52 4.15
C ARG A 706 18.79 -0.31 4.18
N VAL A 707 19.90 -0.41 4.92
CA VAL A 707 21.00 0.55 4.95
C VAL A 707 22.25 -0.11 4.40
N ARG A 708 22.98 0.58 3.53
CA ARG A 708 24.27 0.15 2.99
C ARG A 708 25.26 1.30 3.12
N GLY A 709 26.50 1.01 3.46
CA GLY A 709 27.54 2.04 3.58
C GLY A 709 27.81 2.51 5.01
N GLN A 710 28.45 3.68 5.08
CA GLN A 710 28.83 4.31 6.34
C GLN A 710 27.65 5.10 6.93
N LEU A 711 27.44 4.96 8.24
CA LEU A 711 26.42 5.73 8.95
C LEU A 711 26.86 7.20 9.12
N PRO A 712 26.08 8.20 8.67
CA PRO A 712 26.37 9.60 8.92
C PRO A 712 25.98 10.01 10.34
N GLU A 713 26.70 11.01 10.89
CA GLU A 713 26.29 11.68 12.13
C GLU A 713 24.87 12.27 11.98
N GLY A 714 24.08 12.24 13.05
CA GLY A 714 22.71 12.76 13.06
C GLY A 714 21.68 11.84 12.43
N SER A 715 22.07 10.70 11.84
CA SER A 715 21.10 9.69 11.40
C SER A 715 20.50 8.92 12.56
N VAL A 716 19.26 8.46 12.40
CA VAL A 716 18.60 7.55 13.34
C VAL A 716 18.38 6.22 12.64
N VAL A 717 18.84 5.13 13.25
CA VAL A 717 18.77 3.77 12.73
C VAL A 717 18.16 2.81 13.76
N THR A 718 17.36 1.85 13.32
CA THR A 718 16.92 0.74 14.17
C THR A 718 18.07 -0.26 14.37
N VAL A 719 18.15 -0.87 15.54
CA VAL A 719 19.02 -2.04 15.79
C VAL A 719 18.15 -3.16 16.32
N GLU A 720 17.77 -4.06 15.41
CA GLU A 720 16.71 -5.05 15.58
C GLU A 720 17.16 -6.50 15.31
N PRO A 721 18.27 -6.99 15.89
CA PRO A 721 18.65 -8.38 15.69
C PRO A 721 17.54 -9.35 16.13
N GLY A 722 17.48 -10.50 15.47
CA GLY A 722 16.55 -11.55 15.86
C GLY A 722 17.02 -12.95 15.47
N VAL A 723 16.50 -13.93 16.20
CA VAL A 723 16.70 -15.37 15.94
C VAL A 723 15.33 -16.03 15.87
N TYR A 724 15.05 -16.69 14.75
CA TYR A 724 13.75 -17.23 14.40
C TYR A 724 13.84 -18.72 14.05
N PHE A 725 12.78 -19.44 14.40
CA PHE A 725 12.58 -20.85 14.19
C PHE A 725 11.37 -21.05 13.27
N CYS A 726 11.53 -20.71 12.00
CA CYS A 726 10.50 -20.91 10.98
C CYS A 726 10.76 -22.20 10.19
N ARG A 727 9.88 -23.19 10.30
CA ARG A 727 10.03 -24.48 9.59
C ARG A 727 10.19 -24.27 8.08
N PHE A 728 9.37 -23.41 7.47
CA PHE A 728 9.43 -23.15 6.03
C PHE A 728 10.79 -22.60 5.57
N ILE A 729 11.45 -21.79 6.41
CA ILE A 729 12.75 -21.20 6.10
C ILE A 729 13.89 -22.18 6.39
N ILE A 730 13.83 -22.91 7.50
CA ILE A 730 14.95 -23.74 7.98
C ILE A 730 14.95 -25.14 7.37
N GLU A 731 13.80 -25.76 7.10
CA GLU A 731 13.74 -27.11 6.52
C GLU A 731 14.51 -27.28 5.20
N PRO A 732 14.52 -26.29 4.27
CA PRO A 732 15.41 -26.34 3.11
C PRO A 732 16.90 -26.46 3.47
N TYR A 733 17.37 -25.77 4.52
CA TYR A 733 18.76 -25.87 4.99
C TYR A 733 19.08 -27.24 5.62
N LEU A 734 18.09 -27.90 6.22
CA LEU A 734 18.24 -29.27 6.74
C LEU A 734 18.39 -30.30 5.61
N LYS A 735 17.92 -29.99 4.40
CA LYS A 735 17.98 -30.88 3.22
C LYS A 735 19.22 -30.65 2.36
N ASP A 736 19.81 -29.45 2.40
CA ASP A 736 20.99 -29.09 1.63
C ASP A 736 22.29 -29.53 2.34
N PRO A 737 23.10 -30.44 1.75
CA PRO A 737 24.39 -30.87 2.33
C PRO A 737 25.38 -29.74 2.61
N ALA A 738 25.27 -28.60 1.91
CA ALA A 738 26.10 -27.43 2.18
C ALA A 738 25.84 -26.83 3.57
N HIS A 739 24.62 -26.98 4.08
CA HIS A 739 24.17 -26.38 5.34
C HIS A 739 23.86 -27.41 6.42
N SER A 740 23.23 -28.54 6.07
CA SER A 740 22.73 -29.54 7.02
C SER A 740 23.81 -30.15 7.91
N LYS A 741 25.05 -30.22 7.44
CA LYS A 741 26.21 -30.64 8.24
C LYS A 741 26.46 -29.76 9.47
N TYR A 742 26.01 -28.50 9.44
CA TYR A 742 26.19 -27.53 10.51
C TYR A 742 24.99 -27.39 11.43
N ILE A 743 23.86 -28.06 11.16
CA ILE A 743 22.62 -27.92 11.95
C ILE A 743 22.31 -29.25 12.61
N ASP A 744 22.01 -29.22 13.91
CA ASP A 744 21.54 -30.39 14.64
C ASP A 744 20.01 -30.42 14.73
N ALA A 745 19.39 -31.24 13.88
CA ALA A 745 17.93 -31.32 13.77
C ALA A 745 17.26 -31.83 15.06
N ASP A 746 17.92 -32.71 15.81
CA ASP A 746 17.36 -33.28 17.04
C ASP A 746 17.34 -32.25 18.17
N VAL A 747 18.37 -31.40 18.26
CA VAL A 747 18.40 -30.28 19.19
C VAL A 747 17.39 -29.19 18.78
N LEU A 748 17.35 -28.87 17.48
CA LEU A 748 16.48 -27.85 16.90
C LEU A 748 14.99 -28.09 17.20
N GLU A 749 14.55 -29.35 17.30
CA GLU A 749 13.14 -29.70 17.52
C GLU A 749 12.55 -29.07 18.80
N LYS A 750 13.37 -28.78 19.81
CA LYS A 750 12.96 -28.13 21.06
C LYS A 750 12.63 -26.64 20.90
N TYR A 751 13.13 -26.01 19.84
CA TYR A 751 13.09 -24.56 19.68
C TYR A 751 11.97 -24.06 18.76
N TRP A 752 11.28 -24.93 18.01
CA TRP A 752 10.12 -24.51 17.20
C TRP A 752 9.07 -23.71 18.00
N PRO A 753 8.67 -24.13 19.21
CA PRO A 753 7.65 -23.40 19.98
C PRO A 753 8.12 -22.02 20.49
N VAL A 754 9.43 -21.74 20.47
CA VAL A 754 9.96 -20.39 20.76
C VAL A 754 9.45 -19.40 19.72
N GLY A 755 9.26 -19.85 18.48
CA GLY A 755 8.88 -19.03 17.33
C GLY A 755 10.03 -18.13 16.92
N GLY A 756 10.18 -16.99 17.59
CA GLY A 756 11.28 -16.07 17.36
C GLY A 756 11.46 -15.10 18.49
N VAL A 757 12.66 -14.53 18.58
CA VAL A 757 12.96 -13.41 19.45
C VAL A 757 13.57 -12.30 18.61
N ARG A 758 13.03 -11.09 18.75
CA ARG A 758 13.61 -9.84 18.23
C ARG A 758 13.61 -8.81 19.35
N ILE A 759 14.68 -8.02 19.42
CA ILE A 759 14.80 -6.89 20.35
C ILE A 759 15.29 -5.71 19.52
N GLU A 760 14.53 -4.62 19.56
CA GLU A 760 14.75 -3.48 18.68
C GLU A 760 14.70 -2.14 19.42
N ASP A 761 15.66 -1.28 19.09
CA ASP A 761 15.75 0.09 19.59
C ASP A 761 16.07 1.06 18.46
N ASN A 762 15.72 2.33 18.70
CA ASN A 762 15.96 3.47 17.82
C ASN A 762 17.19 4.25 18.28
N ILE A 763 18.23 4.26 17.45
CA ILE A 763 19.56 4.76 17.84
C ILE A 763 19.94 5.98 17.00
N LEU A 764 20.17 7.12 17.66
CA LEU A 764 20.76 8.31 17.05
C LEU A 764 22.27 8.15 16.99
N ILE A 765 22.84 8.27 15.79
CA ILE A 765 24.27 8.25 15.55
C ILE A 765 24.86 9.62 15.88
N THR A 766 25.87 9.63 16.74
CA THR A 766 26.65 10.83 17.06
C THR A 766 28.06 10.70 16.50
N LYS A 767 28.83 11.80 16.49
CA LYS A 767 30.22 11.79 16.02
C LYS A 767 31.06 10.67 16.61
N ASP A 768 31.01 10.51 17.94
CA ASP A 768 31.91 9.63 18.69
C ASP A 768 31.21 8.42 19.33
N GLY A 769 29.90 8.23 19.07
CA GLY A 769 29.10 7.18 19.68
C GLY A 769 27.64 7.22 19.23
N TYR A 770 26.71 6.95 20.16
CA TYR A 770 25.28 6.94 19.89
C TYR A 770 24.46 7.48 21.09
N ASP A 771 23.21 7.88 20.83
CA ASP A 771 22.17 8.08 21.85
C ASP A 771 21.00 7.12 21.58
N ASN A 772 20.69 6.26 22.54
CA ASN A 772 19.56 5.34 22.43
C ASN A 772 18.27 6.07 22.80
N LEU A 773 17.40 6.27 21.82
CA LEU A 773 16.14 7.00 21.98
C LEU A 773 15.04 6.11 22.60
N THR A 774 15.23 4.79 22.63
CA THR A 774 14.27 3.81 23.14
C THR A 774 14.48 3.50 24.61
N THR A 775 13.50 3.88 25.43
CA THR A 775 13.50 3.63 26.88
C THR A 775 12.76 2.36 27.29
N THR A 776 12.16 1.63 26.34
CA THR A 776 11.40 0.41 26.61
C THR A 776 12.28 -0.66 27.26
N VAL A 777 11.78 -1.29 28.32
CA VAL A 777 12.51 -2.30 29.10
C VAL A 777 12.86 -3.51 28.23
N LYS A 778 14.12 -3.95 28.32
CA LYS A 778 14.67 -5.18 27.69
C LYS A 778 15.54 -6.01 28.65
N ASP A 779 15.76 -5.51 29.86
CA ASP A 779 16.37 -6.33 30.90
C ASP A 779 15.37 -7.41 31.35
N VAL A 780 15.84 -8.65 31.48
CA VAL A 780 14.97 -9.79 31.78
C VAL A 780 14.30 -9.64 33.14
N ASP A 781 15.06 -9.28 34.17
CA ASP A 781 14.54 -9.20 35.54
C ASP A 781 13.54 -8.05 35.68
N GLU A 782 13.87 -6.90 35.08
CA GLU A 782 13.00 -5.72 35.09
C GLU A 782 11.71 -5.95 34.29
N MET A 783 11.80 -6.63 33.14
CA MET A 783 10.65 -7.03 32.32
C MET A 783 9.74 -8.01 33.08
N LEU A 784 10.31 -9.06 33.66
CA LEU A 784 9.55 -10.06 34.44
C LEU A 784 8.90 -9.44 35.67
N LYS A 785 9.56 -8.45 36.29
CA LYS A 785 8.97 -7.68 37.38
C LYS A 785 7.73 -6.91 36.94
N ILE A 786 7.75 -6.27 35.77
CA ILE A 786 6.58 -5.57 35.21
C ILE A 786 5.44 -6.58 34.94
N ILE A 787 5.74 -7.67 34.22
CA ILE A 787 4.74 -8.68 33.85
C ILE A 787 4.08 -9.31 35.08
N ASN A 788 4.83 -9.54 36.15
CA ASN A 788 4.34 -10.19 37.36
C ASN A 788 3.85 -9.22 38.45
N SER A 789 3.93 -7.91 38.22
CA SER A 789 3.43 -6.89 39.15
C SER A 789 1.94 -6.57 38.99
N ALA A 790 1.34 -7.03 37.89
CA ALA A 790 -0.04 -6.73 37.50
C ALA A 790 -1.06 -7.68 38.14
#